data_AF-A0A8W8KT30-F1
#
_entry.id   AF-A0A8W8KT30-F1
#
_cell.length_a   1.000
_cell.length_b   1.000
_cell.length_c   1.000
_cell.angle_alpha   90.00
_cell.angle_beta   90.00
_cell.angle_gamma   90.00
#
_symmetry.space_group_name_H-M   'P 1'
#
loop_
_entity.id
_entity.type
_entity.pdbx_description
1 polymer ?
#
loop_
_entity_poly.entity_id
_entity_poly.type
_entity_poly.pdbx_seq_one_letter_code
_entity_poly.pdbx_strand_id
1 'polypeptide(L)'
;MFLLLLCIALLNACYSAVDRTREDRATGADIVQAVVDVIRSNCIYPNDRLFLRRLAYVESQDGQDINTFRPNFYGGIWQVTESDFDSTKNDYLLRKQYSLIQEKLNIDWSNVSWTDLTTPLYSGLAASLVLKRRFGDDTPGVLERQAEIWRTYYHPEKTSSHFVTQVQQLPVDDCQFDIGFILDESGSIGRTDFQVMLDFVKNVTDKYEIGPHAVEVAVVTFDSYATVEFGFGTYSNKADLHNAIDSARYNGGGTNTAAGIRLAREAVFRNGSRPSSTKVALVITDGCSNSALNTAEEATLAKEEGIVLFALGVGSICGNELEAMASDPNCTHVFYLTGFSDIDSLIYEIQKAACRAPVVIGPSHPVNSNGSSTGSSPATNYTSNTSLSPNKTVTIHAVVPNPSTNDTDIHKVVQVNVNCGIVHVYMSYDNPHPSAALYSDKVTATDGHPAILSLEKTVDGRPLYMSFVGTHLPTEAAGLKNCSDAHFNTTIISVNESGSEIICRQNGHDRECTKTDFLLHEKYKHYLCSSTTDETAIPNPCTEEAIRNNQLFFPHPYDYTKFIKCDYHHKMYITQCPKGERYQQGSHSCGSTTATVTGDKAPLDPDVTNPCTTQALASNEYFFAYSKDHTKFIHCDVWLNAWVTSCPPSLVWNQQSHTCIADQHHEASNPCTQEQLDNGITMFPHPDPHMYIHCDSGLNQWVQSCVGGTVFDFASQTCVWENALSG
;
A
#
# COMPACT_ATOMS: atom_id res chain seq x y z
N MET A 1 -1.80 -36.36 25.33
CA MET A 1 -1.14 -35.07 25.61
C MET A 1 -0.26 -34.59 24.45
N PHE A 2 0.53 -35.44 23.80
CA PHE A 2 1.35 -35.06 22.63
C PHE A 2 0.55 -34.73 21.35
N LEU A 3 -0.62 -35.34 21.12
CA LEU A 3 -1.48 -35.01 19.96
C LEU A 3 -2.24 -33.68 20.09
N LEU A 4 -2.46 -33.17 21.31
CA LEU A 4 -3.15 -31.89 21.52
C LEU A 4 -2.22 -30.69 21.23
N LEU A 5 -0.91 -30.84 21.49
CA LEU A 5 0.11 -29.82 21.23
C LEU A 5 0.41 -29.65 19.73
N LEU A 6 0.30 -30.71 18.91
CA LEU A 6 0.43 -30.59 17.46
C LEU A 6 -0.78 -29.89 16.80
N CYS A 7 -1.98 -30.02 17.37
CA CYS A 7 -3.18 -29.37 16.84
C CYS A 7 -3.19 -27.84 17.10
N ILE A 8 -2.63 -27.40 18.24
CA ILE A 8 -2.48 -25.97 18.56
C ILE A 8 -1.39 -25.32 17.68
N ALA A 9 -0.35 -26.05 17.31
CA ALA A 9 0.69 -25.55 16.39
C ALA A 9 0.22 -25.47 14.92
N LEU A 10 -0.82 -26.21 14.53
CA LEU A 10 -1.36 -26.21 13.15
C LEU A 10 -2.49 -25.20 12.94
N LEU A 11 -3.08 -24.63 14.00
CA LEU A 11 -4.11 -23.59 13.90
C LEU A 11 -3.55 -22.15 13.81
N ASN A 12 -2.27 -21.94 14.12
CA ASN A 12 -1.58 -20.65 13.96
C ASN A 12 -0.79 -20.52 12.65
N ALA A 13 -1.01 -21.40 11.67
CA ALA A 13 -0.21 -21.46 10.44
C ALA A 13 -0.80 -20.69 9.24
N CYS A 14 -1.95 -20.02 9.39
CA CYS A 14 -2.56 -19.16 8.38
C CYS A 14 -2.65 -17.74 8.91
N TYR A 15 -1.53 -17.00 8.95
CA TYR A 15 -1.42 -15.54 8.87
C TYR A 15 0.07 -15.23 9.13
N SER A 16 0.90 -15.40 8.09
CA SER A 16 2.25 -14.84 8.15
C SER A 16 2.13 -13.40 7.69
N ALA A 17 2.54 -12.44 8.53
CA ALA A 17 2.69 -11.07 8.08
C ALA A 17 3.60 -11.04 6.84
N VAL A 18 3.20 -10.25 5.85
CA VAL A 18 3.97 -9.99 4.64
C VAL A 18 4.94 -8.84 4.94
N ASP A 19 6.22 -9.10 4.73
CA ASP A 19 7.31 -8.12 4.84
C ASP A 19 8.17 -8.17 3.59
N ARG A 20 7.78 -7.36 2.60
CA ARG A 20 8.51 -7.24 1.33
C ARG A 20 9.80 -6.44 1.45
N THR A 21 10.04 -5.77 2.59
CA THR A 21 11.31 -5.07 2.82
C THR A 21 12.48 -6.04 2.97
N ARG A 22 12.17 -7.31 3.30
CA ARG A 22 13.11 -8.42 3.45
C ARG A 22 13.15 -9.36 2.25
N GLU A 23 12.39 -9.07 1.20
CA GLU A 23 12.41 -9.84 -0.05
C GLU A 23 13.62 -9.41 -0.89
N ASP A 24 14.38 -10.38 -1.38
CA ASP A 24 15.52 -10.14 -2.24
C ASP A 24 15.08 -9.35 -3.49
N ARG A 25 15.75 -8.22 -3.74
CA ARG A 25 15.52 -7.34 -4.91
C ARG A 25 14.09 -6.83 -5.07
N ALA A 26 13.31 -6.73 -4.00
CA ALA A 26 12.04 -6.01 -4.07
C ALA A 26 12.26 -4.52 -4.37
N THR A 27 11.36 -3.92 -5.17
CA THR A 27 11.47 -2.53 -5.65
C THR A 27 10.12 -1.83 -5.58
N GLY A 28 10.14 -0.51 -5.68
CA GLY A 28 8.96 0.34 -5.67
C GLY A 28 8.93 1.31 -4.50
N ALA A 29 8.18 2.40 -4.69
CA ALA A 29 8.05 3.47 -3.71
C ALA A 29 7.48 2.99 -2.36
N ASP A 30 6.58 2.01 -2.36
CA ASP A 30 5.99 1.40 -1.16
C ASP A 30 7.04 0.63 -0.35
N ILE A 31 7.92 -0.11 -1.02
CA ILE A 31 9.04 -0.83 -0.40
C ILE A 31 10.02 0.14 0.23
N VAL A 32 10.48 1.15 -0.53
CA VAL A 32 11.43 2.16 -0.04
C VAL A 32 10.85 2.90 1.15
N GLN A 33 9.57 3.29 1.06
CA GLN A 33 8.92 4.00 2.14
C GLN A 33 8.81 3.15 3.40
N ALA A 34 8.44 1.87 3.27
CA ALA A 34 8.39 0.95 4.40
C ALA A 34 9.78 0.76 5.05
N VAL A 35 10.85 0.65 4.25
CA VAL A 35 12.23 0.58 4.78
C VAL A 35 12.59 1.85 5.56
N VAL A 36 12.31 3.03 5.00
CA VAL A 36 12.55 4.31 5.67
C VAL A 36 11.74 4.40 6.96
N ASP A 37 10.49 3.94 6.96
CA ASP A 37 9.63 3.94 8.14
C ASP A 37 10.15 3.00 9.22
N VAL A 38 10.58 1.79 8.87
CA VAL A 38 11.21 0.83 9.79
C VAL A 38 12.48 1.41 10.43
N ILE A 39 13.32 2.09 9.65
CA ILE A 39 14.57 2.69 10.15
C ILE A 39 14.27 3.83 11.13
N ARG A 40 13.29 4.68 10.80
CA ARG A 40 12.93 5.85 11.61
C ARG A 40 12.14 5.47 12.87
N SER A 41 11.15 4.59 12.75
CA SER A 41 10.31 4.15 13.87
C SER A 41 11.09 3.43 14.96
N ASN A 42 12.21 2.80 14.59
CA ASN A 42 13.14 2.13 15.50
C ASN A 42 14.33 3.01 15.93
N CYS A 43 14.29 4.31 15.62
CA CYS A 43 15.31 5.29 15.98
C CYS A 43 16.74 4.96 15.50
N ILE A 44 16.88 4.15 14.45
CA ILE A 44 18.19 3.76 13.91
C ILE A 44 18.85 4.98 13.24
N TYR A 45 18.09 5.68 12.41
CA TYR A 45 18.49 6.95 11.81
C TYR A 45 17.29 7.90 11.62
N PRO A 46 16.70 8.42 12.72
CA PRO A 46 15.46 9.19 12.69
C PRO A 46 15.66 10.59 12.09
N ASN A 47 16.87 11.15 12.18
CA ASN A 47 17.20 12.47 11.64
C ASN A 47 17.67 12.40 10.17
N ASP A 48 17.11 11.51 9.35
CA ASP A 48 17.46 11.46 7.93
C ASP A 48 16.92 12.66 7.15
N ARG A 49 15.94 13.40 7.70
CA ARG A 49 15.37 14.64 7.12
C ARG A 49 14.98 14.46 5.64
N LEU A 50 14.26 13.38 5.32
CA LEU A 50 13.89 12.94 3.96
C LEU A 50 15.03 12.49 3.06
N PHE A 51 16.28 12.60 3.51
CA PHE A 51 17.40 12.35 2.63
C PHE A 51 17.45 10.89 2.17
N LEU A 52 17.10 9.92 3.02
CA LEU A 52 17.05 8.51 2.61
C LEU A 52 16.00 8.27 1.52
N ARG A 53 14.80 8.84 1.68
CA ARG A 53 13.71 8.69 0.69
C ARG A 53 14.08 9.33 -0.65
N ARG A 54 14.70 10.52 -0.62
CA ARG A 54 15.17 11.25 -1.81
C ARG A 54 16.32 10.52 -2.48
N LEU A 55 17.27 10.03 -1.70
CA LEU A 55 18.44 9.30 -2.20
C LEU A 55 18.01 8.03 -2.94
N ALA A 56 17.13 7.20 -2.37
CA ALA A 56 16.60 6.01 -3.04
C ALA A 56 16.00 6.32 -4.43
N TYR A 57 15.24 7.41 -4.54
CA TYR A 57 14.63 7.80 -5.80
C TYR A 57 15.67 8.30 -6.82
N VAL A 58 16.58 9.17 -6.38
CA VAL A 58 17.60 9.75 -7.29
C VAL A 58 18.64 8.73 -7.73
N GLU A 59 19.00 7.77 -6.86
CA GLU A 59 20.00 6.75 -7.15
C GLU A 59 19.48 5.63 -8.04
N SER A 60 18.21 5.24 -7.89
CA SER A 60 17.70 4.02 -8.53
C SER A 60 16.22 4.03 -8.90
N GLN A 61 15.54 5.18 -8.81
CA GLN A 61 14.08 5.26 -9.00
C GLN A 61 13.34 4.26 -8.11
N ASP A 62 13.68 4.23 -6.83
CA ASP A 62 13.14 3.28 -5.85
C ASP A 62 13.42 1.80 -6.22
N GLY A 63 14.57 1.57 -6.85
CA GLY A 63 15.04 0.29 -7.33
C GLY A 63 14.53 -0.12 -8.70
N GLN A 64 13.71 0.70 -9.36
CA GLN A 64 13.14 0.41 -10.68
C GLN A 64 14.10 0.67 -11.85
N ASP A 65 15.21 1.39 -11.63
CA ASP A 65 16.25 1.54 -12.65
C ASP A 65 16.85 0.17 -12.98
N ILE A 66 16.96 -0.13 -14.28
CA ILE A 66 17.48 -1.41 -14.78
C ILE A 66 18.91 -1.72 -14.29
N ASN A 67 19.69 -0.69 -13.92
CA ASN A 67 21.05 -0.82 -13.44
C ASN A 67 21.16 -0.97 -11.92
N THR A 68 20.04 -0.95 -11.19
CA THR A 68 20.00 -1.06 -9.72
C THR A 68 20.72 -2.31 -9.25
N PHE A 69 20.35 -3.48 -9.80
CA PHE A 69 20.87 -4.80 -9.45
C PHE A 69 21.76 -5.37 -10.56
N ARG A 70 22.63 -4.52 -11.12
CA ARG A 70 23.56 -4.93 -12.18
C ARG A 70 24.54 -6.01 -11.70
N PRO A 71 25.02 -6.89 -12.60
CA PRO A 71 25.94 -7.97 -12.23
C PRO A 71 27.15 -7.47 -11.43
N ASN A 72 27.51 -8.20 -10.37
CA ASN A 72 28.62 -7.91 -9.46
C ASN A 72 28.49 -6.61 -8.64
N PHE A 73 27.29 -6.02 -8.56
CA PHE A 73 27.02 -4.90 -7.67
C PHE A 73 25.83 -5.20 -6.76
N TYR A 74 26.04 -5.14 -5.45
CA TYR A 74 25.05 -5.54 -4.46
C TYR A 74 24.54 -4.38 -3.59
N GLY A 75 24.92 -3.13 -3.87
CA GLY A 75 24.58 -1.95 -3.06
C GLY A 75 23.08 -1.60 -2.95
N GLY A 76 22.23 -2.36 -3.63
CA GLY A 76 20.77 -2.29 -3.53
C GLY A 76 20.19 -0.96 -4.00
N ILE A 77 19.00 -0.63 -3.48
CA ILE A 77 18.24 0.56 -3.90
C ILE A 77 19.03 1.86 -3.67
N TRP A 78 19.75 1.96 -2.56
CA TRP A 78 20.53 3.16 -2.21
C TRP A 78 21.91 3.24 -2.86
N GLN A 79 22.26 2.29 -3.73
CA GLN A 79 23.53 2.26 -4.48
C GLN A 79 24.77 2.48 -3.59
N VAL A 80 24.73 1.94 -2.36
CA VAL A 80 25.88 1.97 -1.44
C VAL A 80 27.09 1.34 -2.14
N THR A 81 28.32 1.77 -1.88
CA THR A 81 29.51 1.10 -2.44
C THR A 81 30.03 0.02 -1.49
N GLU A 82 30.74 -0.99 -2.01
CA GLU A 82 31.33 -2.05 -1.17
C GLU A 82 32.27 -1.45 -0.10
N SER A 83 33.08 -0.45 -0.49
CA SER A 83 33.95 0.27 0.44
C SER A 83 33.18 1.04 1.51
N ASP A 84 32.06 1.69 1.15
CA ASP A 84 31.24 2.39 2.14
C ASP A 84 30.57 1.39 3.09
N PHE A 85 30.05 0.29 2.57
CA PHE A 85 29.48 -0.79 3.38
C PHE A 85 30.49 -1.38 4.37
N ASP A 86 31.70 -1.72 3.90
CA ASP A 86 32.77 -2.24 4.76
C ASP A 86 33.13 -1.26 5.87
N SER A 87 33.09 0.04 5.59
CA SER A 87 33.32 1.08 6.59
C SER A 87 32.27 1.08 7.72
N THR A 88 31.11 0.46 7.52
CA THR A 88 30.03 0.35 8.53
C THR A 88 30.15 -0.87 9.43
N LYS A 89 31.07 -1.80 9.21
CA LYS A 89 31.06 -3.11 9.90
C LYS A 89 31.62 -3.10 11.32
N ASN A 90 32.60 -2.24 11.59
CA ASN A 90 33.34 -2.22 12.86
C ASN A 90 33.63 -0.79 13.34
N ASP A 91 32.67 0.11 13.16
CA ASP A 91 32.83 1.50 13.57
C ASP A 91 32.36 1.71 15.02
N TYR A 92 33.25 2.25 15.86
CA TYR A 92 32.92 2.61 17.24
C TYR A 92 31.77 3.62 17.32
N LEU A 93 31.67 4.55 16.37
CA LEU A 93 30.64 5.61 16.33
C LEU A 93 29.23 5.05 16.06
N LEU A 94 29.13 3.85 15.49
CA LEU A 94 27.88 3.21 15.11
C LEU A 94 27.37 2.18 16.13
N ARG A 95 28.04 2.03 17.28
CA ARG A 95 27.66 1.04 18.32
C ARG A 95 26.21 1.15 18.76
N LYS A 96 25.70 2.38 18.92
CA LYS A 96 24.29 2.62 19.27
C LYS A 96 23.35 2.07 18.18
N GLN A 97 23.68 2.32 16.91
CA GLN A 97 22.90 1.84 15.77
C GLN A 97 22.91 0.32 15.69
N TYR A 98 24.06 -0.34 15.89
CA TYR A 98 24.13 -1.80 15.90
C TYR A 98 23.22 -2.40 16.98
N SER A 99 23.24 -1.83 18.19
CA SER A 99 22.35 -2.28 19.27
C SER A 99 20.88 -2.11 18.92
N LEU A 100 20.50 -0.97 18.32
CA LEU A 100 19.11 -0.74 17.87
C LEU A 100 18.69 -1.71 16.77
N ILE A 101 19.54 -1.94 15.77
CA ILE A 101 19.29 -2.89 14.68
C ILE A 101 19.11 -4.31 15.23
N GLN A 102 19.97 -4.73 16.16
CA GLN A 102 19.87 -6.05 16.79
C GLN A 102 18.63 -6.18 17.66
N GLU A 103 18.37 -5.23 18.55
CA GLU A 103 17.26 -5.30 19.52
C GLU A 103 15.90 -5.17 18.85
N LYS A 104 15.78 -4.24 17.89
CA LYS A 104 14.49 -3.89 17.30
C LYS A 104 14.16 -4.69 16.04
N LEU A 105 15.16 -5.04 15.24
CA LEU A 105 14.95 -5.72 13.95
C LEU A 105 15.45 -7.17 13.93
N ASN A 106 16.06 -7.63 15.03
CA ASN A 106 16.68 -8.95 15.15
C ASN A 106 17.70 -9.23 14.03
N ILE A 107 18.51 -8.21 13.70
CA ILE A 107 19.56 -8.31 12.69
C ILE A 107 20.92 -8.08 13.36
N ASP A 108 21.81 -9.06 13.28
CA ASP A 108 23.20 -8.88 13.66
C ASP A 108 23.95 -8.23 12.50
N TRP A 109 24.14 -6.91 12.57
CA TRP A 109 24.81 -6.15 11.50
C TRP A 109 26.22 -6.68 11.19
N SER A 110 26.90 -7.29 12.16
CA SER A 110 28.24 -7.85 11.95
C SER A 110 28.23 -9.07 11.03
N ASN A 111 27.11 -9.78 10.91
CA ASN A 111 26.94 -10.96 10.06
C ASN A 111 26.38 -10.66 8.66
N VAL A 112 25.81 -9.48 8.43
CA VAL A 112 25.27 -9.07 7.11
C VAL A 112 26.40 -9.04 6.08
N SER A 113 26.32 -9.75 4.98
CA SER A 113 27.32 -9.72 3.91
C SER A 113 27.05 -8.61 2.90
N TRP A 114 28.06 -8.25 2.10
CA TRP A 114 27.89 -7.30 1.00
C TRP A 114 26.78 -7.74 0.03
N THR A 115 26.67 -9.04 -0.22
CA THR A 115 25.66 -9.60 -1.12
C THR A 115 24.24 -9.50 -0.58
N ASP A 116 24.05 -9.37 0.73
CA ASP A 116 22.73 -9.26 1.35
C ASP A 116 22.07 -7.91 1.03
N LEU A 117 22.83 -6.88 0.64
CA LEU A 117 22.29 -5.55 0.34
C LEU A 117 21.38 -5.53 -0.91
N THR A 118 21.26 -6.62 -1.67
CA THR A 118 20.17 -6.76 -2.65
C THR A 118 18.78 -6.77 -2.00
N THR A 119 18.71 -7.04 -0.69
CA THR A 119 17.50 -6.89 0.11
C THR A 119 17.30 -5.41 0.51
N PRO A 120 16.12 -4.82 0.27
CA PRO A 120 15.85 -3.40 0.53
C PRO A 120 16.14 -2.93 1.96
N LEU A 121 15.72 -3.70 2.98
CA LEU A 121 15.98 -3.34 4.37
C LEU A 121 17.48 -3.27 4.69
N TYR A 122 18.28 -4.21 4.18
CA TYR A 122 19.72 -4.21 4.41
C TYR A 122 20.43 -3.09 3.65
N SER A 123 20.04 -2.78 2.41
CA SER A 123 20.58 -1.62 1.70
C SER A 123 20.22 -0.29 2.36
N GLY A 124 18.98 -0.13 2.83
CA GLY A 124 18.55 1.07 3.57
C GLY A 124 19.29 1.25 4.89
N LEU A 125 19.50 0.17 5.64
CA LEU A 125 20.32 0.17 6.86
C LEU A 125 21.78 0.54 6.55
N ALA A 126 22.37 -0.02 5.50
CA ALA A 126 23.73 0.31 5.09
C ALA A 126 23.85 1.80 4.76
N ALA A 127 22.93 2.34 3.95
CA ALA A 127 22.90 3.77 3.60
C ALA A 127 22.76 4.65 4.85
N SER A 128 21.88 4.27 5.78
CA SER A 128 21.68 4.98 7.04
C SER A 128 22.95 5.02 7.90
N LEU A 129 23.66 3.90 7.99
CA LEU A 129 24.91 3.81 8.75
C LEU A 129 26.04 4.61 8.10
N VAL A 130 26.12 4.63 6.77
CA VAL A 130 27.06 5.47 6.02
C VAL A 130 26.79 6.95 6.30
N LEU A 131 25.52 7.38 6.21
CA LEU A 131 25.13 8.76 6.52
C LEU A 131 25.41 9.12 7.98
N LYS A 132 25.06 8.22 8.92
CA LYS A 132 25.33 8.40 10.34
C LYS A 132 26.83 8.55 10.63
N ARG A 133 27.68 7.75 10.00
CA ARG A 133 29.15 7.85 10.12
C ARG A 133 29.67 9.17 9.56
N ARG A 134 29.11 9.64 8.45
CA ARG A 134 29.60 10.84 7.75
C ARG A 134 29.12 12.15 8.38
N PHE A 135 27.88 12.18 8.89
CA PHE A 135 27.20 13.41 9.31
C PHE A 135 26.68 13.38 10.75
N GLY A 136 26.82 12.27 11.48
CA GLY A 136 26.23 12.16 12.80
C GLY A 136 24.70 12.30 12.73
N ASP A 137 24.13 13.13 13.60
CA ASP A 137 22.70 13.49 13.58
C ASP A 137 22.40 14.75 12.75
N ASP A 138 23.41 15.33 12.08
CA ASP A 138 23.34 16.65 11.44
C ASP A 138 23.05 16.59 9.93
N THR A 139 22.32 15.57 9.45
CA THR A 139 21.83 15.53 8.05
C THR A 139 21.17 16.86 7.73
N PRO A 140 21.47 17.59 6.65
CA PRO A 140 20.80 18.89 6.41
C PRO A 140 19.31 18.72 6.11
N GLY A 141 18.44 19.60 6.64
CA GLY A 141 17.01 19.62 6.27
C GLY A 141 16.75 20.36 4.94
N VAL A 142 17.57 21.38 4.67
CA VAL A 142 17.49 22.21 3.46
C VAL A 142 17.87 21.38 2.23
N LEU A 143 16.99 21.36 1.23
CA LEU A 143 17.13 20.56 0.01
C LEU A 143 18.44 20.87 -0.74
N GLU A 144 18.83 22.13 -0.85
CA GLU A 144 20.03 22.56 -1.55
C GLU A 144 21.31 22.04 -0.88
N ARG A 145 21.31 21.93 0.46
CA ARG A 145 22.44 21.34 1.19
C ARG A 145 22.50 19.83 1.01
N GLN A 146 21.35 19.15 0.97
CA GLN A 146 21.30 17.72 0.64
C GLN A 146 21.80 17.47 -0.78
N ALA A 147 21.42 18.31 -1.74
CA ALA A 147 21.87 18.24 -3.12
C ALA A 147 23.39 18.39 -3.24
N GLU A 148 23.99 19.30 -2.45
CA GLU A 148 25.44 19.48 -2.41
C GLU A 148 26.18 18.30 -1.78
N ILE A 149 25.60 17.68 -0.75
CA ILE A 149 26.11 16.43 -0.16
C ILE A 149 26.05 15.30 -1.19
N TRP A 150 24.91 15.13 -1.85
CA TRP A 150 24.74 14.12 -2.89
C TRP A 150 25.78 14.29 -3.99
N ARG A 151 25.93 15.51 -4.50
CA ARG A 151 26.95 15.84 -5.50
C ARG A 151 28.36 15.51 -5.00
N THR A 152 28.69 15.89 -3.77
CA THR A 152 30.06 15.74 -3.25
C THR A 152 30.46 14.28 -3.04
N TYR A 153 29.54 13.45 -2.56
CA TYR A 153 29.89 12.12 -2.07
C TYR A 153 29.34 10.94 -2.87
N TYR A 154 28.31 11.15 -3.69
CA TYR A 154 27.69 10.09 -4.50
C TYR A 154 28.04 10.30 -5.98
N HIS A 155 27.85 11.52 -6.48
CA HIS A 155 27.99 11.83 -7.90
C HIS A 155 28.76 13.15 -8.17
N PRO A 156 30.09 13.19 -7.96
CA PRO A 156 30.91 14.39 -8.16
C PRO A 156 30.93 14.87 -9.62
N GLU A 157 30.57 14.00 -10.56
CA GLU A 157 30.43 14.29 -11.98
C GLU A 157 29.12 15.00 -12.35
N LYS A 158 28.13 15.03 -11.45
CA LYS A 158 26.82 15.67 -11.67
C LYS A 158 26.73 17.03 -10.95
N THR A 159 25.61 17.74 -11.13
CA THR A 159 25.35 19.03 -10.48
C THR A 159 24.31 18.89 -9.37
N SER A 160 24.36 19.77 -8.36
CA SER A 160 23.36 19.80 -7.28
C SER A 160 21.94 20.06 -7.83
N SER A 161 21.83 20.84 -8.92
CA SER A 161 20.56 21.07 -9.62
C SER A 161 19.94 19.79 -10.21
N HIS A 162 20.75 18.81 -10.61
CA HIS A 162 20.24 17.50 -11.06
C HIS A 162 19.45 16.83 -9.92
N PHE A 163 20.02 16.75 -8.72
CA PHE A 163 19.35 16.18 -7.55
C PHE A 163 18.03 16.91 -7.25
N VAL A 164 18.06 18.24 -7.21
CA VAL A 164 16.85 19.06 -6.95
C VAL A 164 15.76 18.76 -7.97
N THR A 165 16.11 18.71 -9.26
CA THR A 165 15.15 18.46 -10.35
C THR A 165 14.53 17.06 -10.27
N GLN A 166 15.31 16.05 -9.90
CA GLN A 166 14.81 14.68 -9.73
C GLN A 166 13.89 14.60 -8.51
N VAL A 167 14.28 15.19 -7.37
CA VAL A 167 13.46 15.18 -6.15
C VAL A 167 12.12 15.88 -6.33
N GLN A 168 12.03 16.89 -7.20
CA GLN A 168 10.76 17.55 -7.52
C GLN A 168 9.74 16.63 -8.20
N GLN A 169 10.15 15.47 -8.71
CA GLN A 169 9.26 14.47 -9.33
C GLN A 169 8.67 13.51 -8.29
N LEU A 170 9.15 13.54 -7.04
CA LEU A 170 8.58 12.73 -5.98
C LEU A 170 7.15 13.20 -5.64
N PRO A 171 6.19 12.28 -5.52
CA PRO A 171 4.87 12.62 -5.01
C PRO A 171 5.00 13.23 -3.61
N VAL A 172 4.36 14.38 -3.40
CA VAL A 172 4.18 14.97 -2.07
C VAL A 172 2.82 14.51 -1.56
N ASP A 173 2.78 13.95 -0.35
CA ASP A 173 1.53 13.60 0.31
C ASP A 173 0.75 14.90 0.60
N ASP A 174 -0.34 15.13 -0.13
CA ASP A 174 -1.25 16.27 0.06
C ASP A 174 -2.33 15.86 1.06
N CYS A 175 -2.17 16.27 2.32
CA CYS A 175 -3.08 15.88 3.40
C CYS A 175 -3.66 17.09 4.15
N GLN A 176 -4.95 17.00 4.44
CA GLN A 176 -5.69 17.95 5.28
C GLN A 176 -5.51 17.57 6.75
N PHE A 177 -5.01 18.49 7.58
CA PHE A 177 -4.83 18.22 9.01
C PHE A 177 -5.08 19.46 9.88
N ASP A 178 -5.41 19.21 11.15
CA ASP A 178 -5.65 20.20 12.19
C ASP A 178 -4.45 20.23 13.15
N ILE A 179 -3.83 21.40 13.30
CA ILE A 179 -2.66 21.59 14.16
C ILE A 179 -2.94 22.54 15.33
N GLY A 180 -2.90 21.99 16.54
CA GLY A 180 -3.04 22.75 17.78
C GLY A 180 -1.69 23.05 18.42
N PHE A 181 -1.40 24.33 18.68
CA PHE A 181 -0.22 24.73 19.43
C PHE A 181 -0.59 24.95 20.91
N ILE A 182 0.11 24.28 21.80
CA ILE A 182 -0.08 24.33 23.26
C ILE A 182 1.17 25.00 23.84
N LEU A 183 1.08 26.29 24.12
CA LEU A 183 2.21 27.17 24.38
C LEU A 183 2.34 27.47 25.88
N ASP A 184 3.52 27.23 26.41
CA ASP A 184 3.87 27.59 27.78
C ASP A 184 4.10 29.11 27.89
N GLU A 185 3.30 29.78 28.71
CA GLU A 185 3.47 31.20 29.04
C GLU A 185 3.87 31.41 30.51
N SER A 186 4.39 30.36 31.15
CA SER A 186 4.84 30.38 32.54
C SER A 186 5.99 31.35 32.79
N GLY A 187 6.22 31.65 34.08
CA GLY A 187 7.24 32.61 34.49
C GLY A 187 8.67 32.20 34.15
N SER A 188 8.94 30.90 33.96
CA SER A 188 10.28 30.37 33.65
C SER A 188 10.68 30.57 32.20
N ILE A 189 9.72 30.63 31.28
CA ILE A 189 9.93 30.98 29.87
C ILE A 189 10.37 32.45 29.74
N GLY A 190 9.66 33.39 30.38
CA GLY A 190 9.92 34.81 30.21
C GLY A 190 9.41 35.39 28.89
N ARG A 191 9.25 36.73 28.83
CA ARG A 191 8.67 37.41 27.65
C ARG A 191 9.47 37.21 26.36
N THR A 192 10.79 37.14 26.46
CA THR A 192 11.66 37.01 25.28
C THR A 192 11.50 35.65 24.62
N ASP A 193 11.58 34.56 25.39
CA ASP A 193 11.47 33.21 24.84
C ASP A 193 10.01 32.91 24.42
N PHE A 194 9.02 33.52 25.08
CA PHE A 194 7.64 33.48 24.60
C PHE A 194 7.48 34.11 23.21
N GLN A 195 8.12 35.25 22.92
CA GLN A 195 8.11 35.83 21.58
C GLN A 195 8.79 34.90 20.55
N VAL A 196 9.89 34.24 20.93
CA VAL A 196 10.55 33.23 20.08
C VAL A 196 9.60 32.07 19.77
N MET A 197 8.79 31.64 20.74
CA MET A 197 7.76 30.62 20.50
C MET A 197 6.68 31.11 19.54
N LEU A 198 6.18 32.34 19.67
CA LEU A 198 5.20 32.90 18.72
C LEU A 198 5.76 33.01 17.30
N ASP A 199 7.02 33.47 17.16
CA ASP A 199 7.72 33.53 15.87
C ASP A 199 7.91 32.14 15.26
N PHE A 200 8.20 31.15 16.10
CA PHE A 200 8.28 29.76 15.70
C PHE A 200 6.94 29.23 15.18
N VAL A 201 5.82 29.49 15.88
CA VAL A 201 4.47 29.08 15.43
C VAL A 201 4.19 29.67 14.05
N LYS A 202 4.43 30.97 13.86
CA LYS A 202 4.25 31.65 12.55
C LYS A 202 5.10 31.00 11.44
N ASN A 203 6.36 30.70 11.73
CA ASN A 203 7.25 30.06 10.76
C ASN A 203 6.80 28.66 10.35
N VAL A 204 6.22 27.88 11.28
CA VAL A 204 5.63 26.57 10.97
C VAL A 204 4.38 26.76 10.12
N THR A 205 3.46 27.65 10.51
CA THR A 205 2.20 27.88 9.78
C THR A 205 2.41 28.50 8.39
N ASP A 206 3.51 29.22 8.18
CA ASP A 206 3.87 29.80 6.90
C ASP A 206 4.15 28.78 5.80
N LYS A 207 4.45 27.53 6.16
CA LYS A 207 4.73 26.45 5.20
C LYS A 207 3.50 25.78 4.63
N TYR A 208 2.35 26.04 5.24
CA TYR A 208 1.10 25.39 4.88
C TYR A 208 0.16 26.36 4.18
N GLU A 209 -0.74 25.84 3.37
CA GLU A 209 -1.93 26.58 2.98
C GLU A 209 -2.92 26.55 4.15
N ILE A 210 -3.39 27.72 4.59
CA ILE A 210 -4.30 27.85 5.74
C ILE A 210 -5.72 27.98 5.22
N GLY A 211 -6.60 27.09 5.66
CA GLY A 211 -8.01 27.16 5.27
C GLY A 211 -8.79 25.86 5.48
N PRO A 212 -10.11 25.90 5.21
CA PRO A 212 -11.02 24.81 5.52
C PRO A 212 -10.76 23.53 4.72
N HIS A 213 -10.08 23.64 3.57
CA HIS A 213 -9.71 22.51 2.71
C HIS A 213 -8.22 22.16 2.76
N ALA A 214 -7.45 22.81 3.65
CA ALA A 214 -6.02 22.60 3.84
C ALA A 214 -5.72 22.48 5.34
N VAL A 215 -4.85 23.32 5.92
CA VAL A 215 -4.51 23.27 7.34
C VAL A 215 -5.36 24.25 8.15
N GLU A 216 -5.95 23.77 9.26
CA GLU A 216 -6.57 24.64 10.27
C GLU A 216 -5.71 24.67 11.54
N VAL A 217 -5.64 25.84 12.18
CA VAL A 217 -4.73 26.11 13.30
C VAL A 217 -5.52 26.54 14.52
N ALA A 218 -5.12 26.05 15.69
CA ALA A 218 -5.60 26.51 16.98
C ALA A 218 -4.42 26.82 17.92
N VAL A 219 -4.62 27.74 18.85
CA VAL A 219 -3.62 28.10 19.87
C VAL A 219 -4.27 28.05 21.26
N VAL A 220 -3.62 27.32 22.15
CA VAL A 220 -3.90 27.25 23.58
C VAL A 220 -2.64 27.69 24.30
N THR A 221 -2.75 28.61 25.25
CA THR A 221 -1.64 28.96 26.14
C THR A 221 -1.88 28.41 27.53
N PHE A 222 -0.81 28.20 28.31
CA PHE A 222 -0.93 27.77 29.70
C PHE A 222 0.16 28.34 30.61
N ASP A 223 -0.24 28.64 31.84
CA ASP A 223 0.60 28.95 32.98
C ASP A 223 0.14 28.13 34.21
N SER A 224 -0.31 28.78 35.28
CA SER A 224 -1.10 28.15 36.35
C SER A 224 -2.45 27.61 35.84
N TYR A 225 -3.00 28.24 34.80
CA TYR A 225 -4.26 27.92 34.13
C TYR A 225 -4.04 27.77 32.62
N ALA A 226 -5.02 27.24 31.89
CA ALA A 226 -4.97 27.16 30.43
C ALA A 226 -6.05 28.03 29.79
N THR A 227 -5.74 28.63 28.63
CA THR A 227 -6.63 29.53 27.89
C THR A 227 -6.63 29.17 26.41
N VAL A 228 -7.81 29.11 25.78
CA VAL A 228 -7.92 29.02 24.32
C VAL A 228 -7.82 30.43 23.76
N GLU A 229 -6.73 30.73 23.05
CA GLU A 229 -6.56 32.03 22.36
C GLU A 229 -7.45 32.08 21.12
N PHE A 230 -7.45 30.99 20.33
CA PHE A 230 -8.40 30.75 19.24
C PHE A 230 -8.44 29.27 18.85
N GLY A 231 -9.59 28.84 18.32
CA GLY A 231 -9.82 27.46 17.87
C GLY A 231 -9.67 27.28 16.36
N PHE A 232 -9.83 26.03 15.91
CA PHE A 232 -9.88 25.67 14.49
C PHE A 232 -11.00 26.41 13.74
N GLY A 233 -10.83 26.59 12.43
CA GLY A 233 -11.76 27.33 11.56
C GLY A 233 -11.85 28.85 11.81
N THR A 234 -11.17 29.41 12.83
CA THR A 234 -11.26 30.85 13.14
C THR A 234 -10.64 31.74 12.05
N TYR A 235 -9.50 31.31 11.50
CA TYR A 235 -8.75 32.05 10.49
C TYR A 235 -8.52 31.21 9.24
N SER A 236 -8.75 31.81 8.07
CA SER A 236 -8.63 31.16 6.75
C SER A 236 -7.56 31.80 5.87
N ASN A 237 -6.73 32.70 6.42
CA ASN A 237 -5.59 33.29 5.74
C ASN A 237 -4.45 33.55 6.72
N LYS A 238 -3.21 33.56 6.19
CA LYS A 238 -1.99 33.67 7.00
C LYS A 238 -1.86 35.01 7.72
N ALA A 239 -2.26 36.11 7.08
CA ALA A 239 -2.09 37.44 7.65
C ALA A 239 -2.90 37.59 8.95
N ASP A 240 -4.18 37.20 8.93
CA ASP A 240 -5.03 37.27 10.13
C ASP A 240 -4.60 36.27 11.20
N LEU A 241 -4.20 35.05 10.78
CA LEU A 241 -3.64 34.06 11.70
C LEU A 241 -2.39 34.59 12.42
N HIS A 242 -1.46 35.22 11.70
CA HIS A 242 -0.24 35.78 12.28
C HIS A 242 -0.53 36.93 13.24
N ASN A 243 -1.46 37.82 12.89
CA ASN A 243 -1.90 38.89 13.79
C ASN A 243 -2.52 38.33 15.08
N ALA A 244 -3.27 37.23 14.98
CA ALA A 244 -3.86 36.57 16.13
C ALA A 244 -2.79 35.92 17.02
N ILE A 245 -1.80 35.25 16.43
CA ILE A 245 -0.65 34.66 17.15
C ILE A 245 0.11 35.77 17.89
N ASP A 246 0.39 36.91 17.25
CA ASP A 246 1.08 38.05 17.87
C ASP A 246 0.26 38.72 18.98
N SER A 247 -1.05 38.48 19.05
CA SER A 247 -1.94 39.04 20.07
C SER A 247 -2.02 38.20 21.35
N ALA A 248 -1.48 36.97 21.35
CA ALA A 248 -1.45 36.08 22.50
C ALA A 248 -0.68 36.74 23.67
N ARG A 249 -1.27 36.70 24.87
CA ARG A 249 -0.79 37.50 26.00
C ARG A 249 0.10 36.70 26.94
N TYR A 250 1.35 37.11 27.08
CA TYR A 250 2.20 36.59 28.15
C TYR A 250 1.79 37.13 29.53
N ASN A 251 1.22 36.25 30.36
CA ASN A 251 0.81 36.55 31.74
C ASN A 251 1.88 36.16 32.77
N GLY A 252 2.59 35.05 32.57
CA GLY A 252 3.51 34.48 33.56
C GLY A 252 2.77 33.80 34.71
N GLY A 253 3.38 32.77 35.30
CA GLY A 253 2.75 31.99 36.37
C GLY A 253 3.49 30.68 36.66
N GLY A 254 2.80 29.69 37.22
CA GLY A 254 3.29 28.32 37.30
C GLY A 254 3.26 27.61 35.95
N THR A 255 3.56 26.31 35.92
CA THR A 255 3.70 25.52 34.69
C THR A 255 2.78 24.31 34.73
N ASN A 256 1.50 24.50 34.39
CA ASN A 256 0.46 23.46 34.45
C ASN A 256 0.22 22.84 33.07
N THR A 257 1.23 22.12 32.56
CA THR A 257 1.21 21.48 31.23
C THR A 257 0.03 20.51 31.08
N ALA A 258 -0.32 19.77 32.13
CA ALA A 258 -1.50 18.91 32.15
C ALA A 258 -2.81 19.66 31.84
N ALA A 259 -2.99 20.88 32.38
CA ALA A 259 -4.16 21.70 32.08
C ALA A 259 -4.17 22.19 30.62
N GLY A 260 -3.01 22.54 30.07
CA GLY A 260 -2.86 22.91 28.66
C GLY A 260 -3.27 21.76 27.72
N ILE A 261 -2.74 20.56 27.96
CA ILE A 261 -3.08 19.35 27.18
C ILE A 261 -4.57 19.02 27.32
N ARG A 262 -5.10 19.03 28.55
CA ARG A 262 -6.53 18.76 28.79
C ARG A 262 -7.43 19.75 28.05
N LEU A 263 -7.15 21.05 28.14
CA LEU A 263 -7.97 22.07 27.50
C LEU A 263 -7.92 21.96 25.98
N ALA A 264 -6.73 21.72 25.41
CA ALA A 264 -6.59 21.48 23.99
C ALA A 264 -7.37 20.23 23.55
N ARG A 265 -7.20 19.10 24.26
CA ARG A 265 -7.93 17.85 23.99
C ARG A 265 -9.45 18.06 24.02
N GLU A 266 -9.96 18.64 25.10
CA GLU A 266 -11.40 18.71 25.37
C GLU A 266 -12.13 19.85 24.67
N ALA A 267 -11.56 21.06 24.64
CA ALA A 267 -12.23 22.23 24.10
C ALA A 267 -11.90 22.49 22.62
N VAL A 268 -10.69 22.10 22.18
CA VAL A 268 -10.21 22.42 20.82
C VAL A 268 -10.33 21.21 19.91
N PHE A 269 -9.71 20.07 20.23
CA PHE A 269 -9.73 18.90 19.36
C PHE A 269 -11.08 18.18 19.34
N ARG A 270 -11.70 17.89 20.50
CA ARG A 270 -13.01 17.20 20.50
C ARG A 270 -14.13 18.01 19.85
N ASN A 271 -14.15 19.32 20.05
CA ASN A 271 -15.30 20.17 19.64
C ASN A 271 -15.05 20.98 18.38
N GLY A 272 -13.79 21.23 18.02
CA GLY A 272 -13.42 22.11 16.92
C GLY A 272 -12.74 21.43 15.75
N SER A 273 -12.17 20.23 15.91
CA SER A 273 -11.45 19.57 14.82
C SER A 273 -12.38 18.97 13.77
N ARG A 274 -11.91 18.93 12.52
CA ARG A 274 -12.63 18.33 11.40
C ARG A 274 -12.62 16.81 11.55
N PRO A 275 -13.77 16.11 11.44
CA PRO A 275 -13.86 14.67 11.69
C PRO A 275 -12.96 13.79 10.82
N SER A 276 -12.66 14.23 9.60
CA SER A 276 -11.80 13.53 8.62
C SER A 276 -10.34 13.97 8.67
N SER A 277 -10.00 14.99 9.47
CA SER A 277 -8.64 15.51 9.53
C SER A 277 -7.80 14.74 10.54
N THR A 278 -6.52 14.63 10.24
CA THR A 278 -5.54 14.22 11.23
C THR A 278 -5.35 15.30 12.28
N LYS A 279 -5.27 14.89 13.55
CA LYS A 279 -5.10 15.78 14.70
C LYS A 279 -3.65 15.76 15.17
N VAL A 280 -2.96 16.89 15.09
CA VAL A 280 -1.58 17.04 15.56
C VAL A 280 -1.55 18.14 16.61
N ALA A 281 -0.92 17.90 17.76
CA ALA A 281 -0.66 18.94 18.74
C ALA A 281 0.84 19.11 19.02
N LEU A 282 1.28 20.35 19.14
CA LEU A 282 2.64 20.73 19.50
C LEU A 282 2.62 21.36 20.88
N VAL A 283 3.15 20.66 21.88
CA VAL A 283 3.38 21.20 23.22
C VAL A 283 4.75 21.86 23.24
N ILE A 284 4.81 23.18 23.45
CA ILE A 284 6.06 23.94 23.50
C ILE A 284 6.24 24.47 24.91
N THR A 285 7.30 24.02 25.60
CA THR A 285 7.52 24.27 27.04
C THR A 285 9.00 24.11 27.39
N ASP A 286 9.42 24.61 28.55
CA ASP A 286 10.69 24.20 29.16
C ASP A 286 10.59 22.81 29.85
N GLY A 287 9.40 22.21 29.84
CA GLY A 287 9.17 20.82 30.19
C GLY A 287 9.13 20.53 31.69
N CYS A 288 9.31 21.53 32.56
CA CYS A 288 9.34 21.32 34.01
C CYS A 288 7.99 21.69 34.63
N SER A 289 7.00 20.80 34.51
CA SER A 289 5.65 21.11 34.99
C SER A 289 5.50 20.96 36.51
N ASN A 290 4.39 21.47 37.03
CA ASN A 290 3.98 21.29 38.42
C ASN A 290 3.72 19.81 38.77
N SER A 291 3.43 18.93 37.80
CA SER A 291 3.18 17.51 38.00
C SER A 291 3.39 16.68 36.73
N ALA A 292 4.58 16.10 36.58
CA ALA A 292 4.91 15.22 35.46
C ALA A 292 3.97 14.02 35.32
N LEU A 293 3.42 13.51 36.43
CA LEU A 293 2.47 12.39 36.42
C LEU A 293 1.14 12.78 35.76
N ASN A 294 0.56 13.91 36.17
CA ASN A 294 -0.69 14.40 35.58
C ASN A 294 -0.50 14.77 34.10
N THR A 295 0.68 15.33 33.76
CA THR A 295 1.05 15.63 32.37
C THR A 295 1.07 14.36 31.52
N ALA A 296 1.70 13.28 32.00
CA ALA A 296 1.74 12.00 31.29
C ALA A 296 0.35 11.35 31.15
N GLU A 297 -0.51 11.47 32.17
CA GLU A 297 -1.90 10.98 32.12
C GLU A 297 -2.71 11.70 31.03
N GLU A 298 -2.70 13.03 31.00
CA GLU A 298 -3.44 13.80 29.98
C GLU A 298 -2.88 13.59 28.57
N ALA A 299 -1.56 13.46 28.44
CA ALA A 299 -0.93 13.12 27.16
C ALA A 299 -1.35 11.73 26.68
N THR A 300 -1.47 10.76 27.57
CA THR A 300 -1.97 9.41 27.25
C THR A 300 -3.40 9.48 26.73
N LEU A 301 -4.29 10.21 27.43
CA LEU A 301 -5.67 10.40 26.99
C LEU A 301 -5.77 11.09 25.62
N ALA A 302 -4.91 12.08 25.35
CA ALA A 302 -4.86 12.75 24.05
C ALA A 302 -4.44 11.78 22.93
N LYS A 303 -3.40 10.96 23.17
CA LYS A 303 -2.93 9.94 22.22
C LYS A 303 -4.02 8.88 21.95
N GLU A 304 -4.74 8.45 22.98
CA GLU A 304 -5.88 7.53 22.84
C GLU A 304 -7.03 8.11 22.00
N GLU A 305 -7.17 9.44 21.96
CA GLU A 305 -8.13 10.16 21.10
C GLU A 305 -7.64 10.44 19.68
N GLY A 306 -6.47 9.89 19.31
CA GLY A 306 -5.88 10.01 17.98
C GLY A 306 -5.16 11.33 17.73
N ILE A 307 -4.79 12.04 18.81
CA ILE A 307 -3.98 13.25 18.70
C ILE A 307 -2.51 12.83 18.71
N VAL A 308 -1.77 13.14 17.64
CA VAL A 308 -0.32 12.98 17.63
C VAL A 308 0.32 14.13 18.38
N LEU A 309 1.05 13.82 19.46
CA LEU A 309 1.69 14.82 20.30
C LEU A 309 3.18 14.94 19.96
N PHE A 310 3.58 16.16 19.60
CA PHE A 310 4.96 16.60 19.54
C PHE A 310 5.30 17.39 20.81
N ALA A 311 6.44 17.09 21.43
CA ALA A 311 6.93 17.81 22.60
C ALA A 311 8.20 18.60 22.23
N LEU A 312 8.13 19.92 22.37
CA LEU A 312 9.18 20.85 21.98
C LEU A 312 9.73 21.55 23.22
N GLY A 313 10.98 21.25 23.56
CA GLY A 313 11.69 21.87 24.66
C GLY A 313 12.32 23.21 24.26
N VAL A 314 12.09 24.25 25.06
CA VAL A 314 12.73 25.59 24.92
C VAL A 314 13.51 25.91 26.20
N GLY A 315 14.73 26.43 26.07
CA GLY A 315 15.50 26.89 27.23
C GLY A 315 16.05 25.77 28.13
N SER A 316 15.77 25.83 29.43
CA SER A 316 16.28 24.86 30.42
C SER A 316 15.29 23.71 30.61
N ILE A 317 15.63 22.53 30.07
CA ILE A 317 14.63 21.52 29.75
C ILE A 317 14.59 20.32 30.71
N CYS A 318 13.39 19.91 31.12
CA CYS A 318 13.14 18.63 31.79
C CYS A 318 12.80 17.50 30.77
N GLY A 319 13.83 16.87 30.21
CA GLY A 319 13.68 15.92 29.07
C GLY A 319 12.76 14.72 29.30
N ASN A 320 12.77 14.12 30.51
CA ASN A 320 11.91 12.96 30.81
C ASN A 320 10.40 13.27 30.71
N GLU A 321 10.00 14.51 31.01
CA GLU A 321 8.60 14.90 30.92
C GLU A 321 8.19 15.16 29.46
N LEU A 322 9.06 15.75 28.64
CA LEU A 322 8.84 15.86 27.19
C LEU A 322 8.63 14.48 26.56
N GLU A 323 9.49 13.53 26.91
CA GLU A 323 9.40 12.14 26.45
C GLU A 323 8.13 11.43 26.90
N ALA A 324 7.60 11.74 28.08
CA ALA A 324 6.34 11.16 28.57
C ALA A 324 5.11 11.72 27.83
N MET A 325 5.19 12.98 27.36
CA MET A 325 4.12 13.63 26.61
C MET A 325 4.04 13.16 25.15
N ALA A 326 5.19 13.07 24.49
CA ALA A 326 5.26 12.83 23.07
C ALA A 326 4.62 11.50 22.64
N SER A 327 4.21 11.45 21.37
CA SER A 327 3.85 10.19 20.70
C SER A 327 5.10 9.37 20.40
N ASP A 328 4.94 8.05 20.32
CA ASP A 328 6.05 7.17 19.98
C ASP A 328 6.39 7.22 18.48
N PRO A 329 7.68 7.07 18.11
CA PRO A 329 8.82 7.06 19.01
C PRO A 329 9.26 8.49 19.41
N ASN A 330 9.82 8.63 20.61
CA ASN A 330 10.34 9.91 21.10
C ASN A 330 11.36 10.55 20.16
N CYS A 331 12.17 9.75 19.45
CA CYS A 331 13.21 10.26 18.56
C CYS A 331 12.71 11.01 17.32
N THR A 332 11.41 10.95 17.00
CA THR A 332 10.78 11.73 15.92
C THR A 332 9.73 12.72 16.43
N HIS A 333 9.35 12.68 17.71
CA HIS A 333 8.30 13.53 18.29
C HIS A 333 8.78 14.43 19.44
N VAL A 334 10.03 14.29 19.88
CA VAL A 334 10.67 15.19 20.86
C VAL A 334 11.72 16.04 20.15
N PHE A 335 11.60 17.35 20.28
CA PHE A 335 12.53 18.33 19.71
C PHE A 335 13.04 19.28 20.78
N TYR A 336 14.30 19.68 20.65
CA TYR A 336 14.92 20.69 21.49
C TYR A 336 15.18 21.91 20.63
N LEU A 337 14.40 22.98 20.83
CA LEU A 337 14.51 24.20 20.04
C LEU A 337 15.74 24.99 20.50
N THR A 338 16.86 24.78 19.80
CA THR A 338 18.11 25.52 20.03
C THR A 338 18.31 26.64 18.99
N GLY A 339 17.53 26.65 17.90
CA GLY A 339 17.51 27.69 16.87
C GLY A 339 16.60 27.37 15.67
N PHE A 340 16.57 28.26 14.66
CA PHE A 340 15.69 28.15 13.49
C PHE A 340 16.04 27.00 12.52
N SER A 341 17.23 26.38 12.62
CA SER A 341 17.65 25.28 11.73
C SER A 341 16.85 23.99 11.92
N ASP A 342 16.15 23.86 13.04
CA ASP A 342 15.37 22.67 13.38
C ASP A 342 13.95 22.70 12.80
N ILE A 343 13.52 23.86 12.30
CA ILE A 343 12.17 24.10 11.77
C ILE A 343 11.89 23.23 10.55
N ASP A 344 12.79 23.19 9.56
CA ASP A 344 12.57 22.38 8.34
C ASP A 344 12.44 20.88 8.64
N SER A 345 13.16 20.39 9.65
CA SER A 345 13.09 18.99 10.09
C SER A 345 11.74 18.69 10.74
N LEU A 346 11.32 19.59 11.63
CA LEU A 346 10.05 19.46 12.31
C LEU A 346 8.86 19.59 11.35
N ILE A 347 8.89 20.52 10.39
CA ILE A 347 7.84 20.65 9.37
C ILE A 347 7.63 19.32 8.66
N TYR A 348 8.72 18.64 8.29
CA TYR A 348 8.61 17.33 7.68
C TYR A 348 8.02 16.29 8.64
N GLU A 349 8.46 16.24 9.90
CA GLU A 349 7.85 15.30 10.85
C GLU A 349 6.37 15.57 11.09
N ILE A 350 5.97 16.84 11.19
CA ILE A 350 4.58 17.25 11.29
C ILE A 350 3.83 16.81 10.04
N GLN A 351 4.34 17.08 8.83
CA GLN A 351 3.71 16.67 7.58
C GLN A 351 3.56 15.16 7.51
N LYS A 352 4.62 14.40 7.80
CA LYS A 352 4.60 12.95 7.76
C LYS A 352 3.63 12.38 8.80
N ALA A 353 3.71 12.86 10.03
CA ALA A 353 2.81 12.45 11.09
C ALA A 353 1.36 12.84 10.76
N ALA A 354 1.12 14.05 10.24
CA ALA A 354 -0.19 14.51 9.84
C ALA A 354 -0.78 13.68 8.69
N CYS A 355 0.00 13.43 7.64
CA CYS A 355 -0.49 12.67 6.50
C CYS A 355 -0.67 11.18 6.81
N ARG A 356 -0.07 10.69 7.92
CA ARG A 356 -0.09 9.29 8.29
C ARG A 356 -0.73 8.96 9.62
N ALA A 357 -1.19 9.96 10.38
CA ALA A 357 -1.77 9.63 11.66
C ALA A 357 -3.10 8.92 11.43
N PRO A 358 -3.35 7.88 12.21
CA PRO A 358 -4.60 7.17 12.10
C PRO A 358 -5.75 8.03 12.61
N VAL A 359 -6.83 8.07 11.84
CA VAL A 359 -8.13 8.49 12.34
C VAL A 359 -8.58 7.44 13.37
N VAL A 360 -8.76 7.85 14.62
CA VAL A 360 -9.26 6.95 15.68
C VAL A 360 -10.77 6.76 15.54
N ILE A 361 -11.18 5.51 15.43
CA ILE A 361 -12.58 5.14 15.22
C ILE A 361 -13.16 4.59 16.54
N GLY A 362 -13.95 5.42 17.24
CA GLY A 362 -14.55 5.08 18.54
C GLY A 362 -15.76 5.94 18.96
N PRO A 363 -16.44 5.60 20.08
CA PRO A 363 -17.72 6.18 20.52
C PRO A 363 -17.67 7.67 20.91
N SER A 364 -16.49 8.28 20.97
CA SER A 364 -16.29 9.72 21.22
C SER A 364 -16.57 10.62 20.01
N HIS A 365 -16.97 10.05 18.86
CA HIS A 365 -17.24 10.79 17.63
C HIS A 365 -18.70 10.63 17.14
N PRO A 366 -19.64 11.52 17.55
CA PRO A 366 -20.91 11.68 16.84
C PRO A 366 -20.71 12.63 15.66
N VAL A 367 -20.84 12.12 14.43
CA VAL A 367 -21.03 12.98 13.25
C VAL A 367 -22.49 12.89 12.84
N ASN A 368 -23.25 13.97 13.07
CA ASN A 368 -24.58 14.12 12.49
C ASN A 368 -24.44 14.34 10.98
N SER A 369 -24.85 13.36 10.20
CA SER A 369 -25.36 13.60 8.85
C SER A 369 -26.71 14.31 8.94
N ASN A 370 -26.97 15.23 8.02
CA ASN A 370 -28.26 15.93 7.93
C ASN A 370 -29.44 14.95 7.94
N GLY A 371 -30.19 14.91 9.04
CA GLY A 371 -31.39 14.08 9.16
C GLY A 371 -31.85 13.94 10.61
N SER A 372 -32.87 14.71 10.98
CA SER A 372 -33.61 14.62 12.25
C SER A 372 -33.82 13.18 12.74
N SER A 373 -33.42 12.87 13.97
CA SER A 373 -34.04 11.77 14.72
C SER A 373 -34.21 12.10 16.20
N THR A 374 -35.45 11.94 16.66
CA THR A 374 -35.84 11.88 18.07
C THR A 374 -35.56 10.48 18.61
N GLY A 375 -34.69 10.39 19.62
CA GLY A 375 -34.68 9.44 20.75
C GLY A 375 -34.73 7.93 20.48
N SER A 376 -33.59 7.25 20.64
CA SER A 376 -33.37 6.15 21.62
C SER A 376 -32.06 5.38 21.36
N SER A 377 -31.17 5.32 22.36
CA SER A 377 -29.95 4.50 22.56
C SER A 377 -28.78 4.60 21.53
N PRO A 378 -27.52 4.81 21.96
CA PRO A 378 -26.41 5.13 21.06
C PRO A 378 -25.75 3.85 20.51
N ALA A 379 -26.24 3.35 19.38
CA ALA A 379 -25.40 2.56 18.47
C ALA A 379 -24.63 3.55 17.58
N THR A 380 -23.38 3.87 17.95
CA THR A 380 -22.53 4.82 17.21
C THR A 380 -21.98 4.16 15.95
N ASN A 381 -22.75 4.19 14.86
CA ASN A 381 -22.24 3.83 13.53
C ASN A 381 -21.37 4.98 13.01
N TYR A 382 -20.12 4.69 12.63
CA TYR A 382 -19.23 5.67 11.98
C TYR A 382 -19.34 5.52 10.46
N THR A 383 -19.37 6.62 9.71
CA THR A 383 -19.31 6.58 8.24
C THR A 383 -18.42 7.70 7.74
N SER A 384 -17.35 7.34 7.03
CA SER A 384 -16.49 8.28 6.30
C SER A 384 -16.73 8.14 4.80
N ASN A 385 -16.78 9.25 4.07
CA ASN A 385 -16.87 9.26 2.60
C ASN A 385 -15.64 9.96 2.03
N THR A 386 -14.94 9.31 1.12
CA THR A 386 -13.65 9.75 0.59
C THR A 386 -13.68 9.73 -0.93
N SER A 387 -13.35 10.87 -1.55
CA SER A 387 -13.32 10.98 -3.01
C SER A 387 -12.07 10.30 -3.57
N LEU A 388 -12.24 9.52 -4.64
CA LEU A 388 -11.13 8.93 -5.39
C LEU A 388 -10.78 9.88 -6.53
N SER A 389 -9.49 10.18 -6.67
CA SER A 389 -9.00 11.02 -7.78
C SER A 389 -8.32 10.17 -8.84
N PRO A 390 -8.51 10.46 -10.14
CA PRO A 390 -7.74 9.82 -11.20
C PRO A 390 -6.24 9.94 -10.95
N ASN A 391 -5.50 8.83 -11.06
CA ASN A 391 -4.05 8.75 -10.86
C ASN A 391 -3.52 9.21 -9.48
N LYS A 392 -4.38 9.29 -8.46
CA LYS A 392 -3.96 9.53 -7.08
C LYS A 392 -4.43 8.40 -6.19
N THR A 393 -3.49 7.82 -5.45
CA THR A 393 -3.77 6.90 -4.36
C THR A 393 -4.20 7.71 -3.15
N VAL A 394 -5.42 7.49 -2.66
CA VAL A 394 -5.82 8.02 -1.35
C VAL A 394 -5.44 7.00 -0.29
N THR A 395 -4.68 7.42 0.74
CA THR A 395 -4.32 6.59 1.90
C THR A 395 -5.01 7.13 3.15
N ILE A 396 -5.87 6.34 3.78
CA ILE A 396 -6.41 6.65 5.12
C ILE A 396 -5.79 5.70 6.12
N HIS A 397 -5.19 6.23 7.18
CA HIS A 397 -4.82 5.43 8.32
C HIS A 397 -5.97 5.41 9.31
N ALA A 398 -6.30 4.25 9.85
CA ALA A 398 -7.36 4.11 10.86
C ALA A 398 -6.89 3.25 12.01
N VAL A 399 -7.27 3.64 13.22
CA VAL A 399 -7.07 2.85 14.44
C VAL A 399 -8.41 2.52 15.04
N VAL A 400 -8.64 1.24 15.31
CA VAL A 400 -9.76 0.80 16.12
C VAL A 400 -9.26 0.48 17.53
N PRO A 401 -9.59 1.30 18.54
CA PRO A 401 -9.27 1.00 19.93
C PRO A 401 -9.93 -0.31 20.35
N ASN A 402 -9.18 -1.13 21.11
CA ASN A 402 -9.72 -2.35 21.69
C ASN A 402 -10.93 -1.99 22.58
N PRO A 403 -12.09 -2.68 22.44
CA PRO A 403 -13.22 -2.46 23.33
C PRO A 403 -12.80 -2.63 24.80
N SER A 404 -13.26 -1.73 25.67
CA SER A 404 -12.90 -1.74 27.09
C SER A 404 -13.14 -3.12 27.72
N THR A 405 -12.47 -3.43 28.82
CA THR A 405 -12.66 -4.71 29.54
C THR A 405 -14.10 -4.93 30.03
N ASN A 406 -14.91 -3.86 30.11
CA ASN A 406 -16.35 -3.90 30.44
C ASN A 406 -17.27 -4.06 29.21
N ASP A 407 -16.70 -4.09 28.02
CA ASP A 407 -17.40 -4.17 26.74
C ASP A 407 -17.23 -5.60 26.20
N THR A 408 -17.94 -6.54 26.81
CA THR A 408 -17.83 -7.97 26.52
C THR A 408 -18.67 -8.41 25.33
N ASP A 409 -19.57 -7.56 24.86
CA ASP A 409 -20.68 -7.96 23.99
C ASP A 409 -20.68 -7.22 22.65
N ILE A 410 -19.77 -6.27 22.39
CA ILE A 410 -19.78 -5.48 21.14
C ILE A 410 -18.78 -6.05 20.12
N HIS A 411 -19.28 -6.69 19.06
CA HIS A 411 -18.50 -6.98 17.85
C HIS A 411 -18.45 -5.75 16.95
N LYS A 412 -17.26 -5.36 16.49
CA LYS A 412 -17.11 -4.26 15.53
C LYS A 412 -16.91 -4.84 14.13
N VAL A 413 -17.68 -4.34 13.16
CA VAL A 413 -17.58 -4.70 11.75
C VAL A 413 -17.20 -3.45 10.95
N VAL A 414 -16.20 -3.54 10.09
CA VAL A 414 -15.83 -2.49 9.12
C VAL A 414 -16.32 -2.90 7.74
N GLN A 415 -17.13 -2.06 7.11
CA GLN A 415 -17.60 -2.23 5.74
C GLN A 415 -17.01 -1.12 4.86
N VAL A 416 -16.47 -1.49 3.71
CA VAL A 416 -15.91 -0.56 2.72
C VAL A 416 -16.70 -0.71 1.44
N ASN A 417 -17.48 0.31 1.07
CA ASN A 417 -18.18 0.34 -0.21
C ASN A 417 -17.45 1.28 -1.16
N VAL A 418 -17.27 0.85 -2.40
CA VAL A 418 -16.57 1.63 -3.43
C VAL A 418 -17.53 1.91 -4.58
N ASN A 419 -17.50 3.14 -5.08
CA ASN A 419 -18.17 3.55 -6.30
C ASN A 419 -17.12 3.93 -7.34
N CYS A 420 -17.16 3.27 -8.51
CA CYS A 420 -16.27 3.55 -9.64
C CYS A 420 -14.76 3.56 -9.30
N GLY A 421 -14.30 2.55 -8.55
CA GLY A 421 -12.89 2.41 -8.17
C GLY A 421 -12.56 1.06 -7.56
N ILE A 422 -11.33 0.96 -7.07
CA ILE A 422 -10.82 -0.17 -6.28
C ILE A 422 -10.16 0.40 -5.03
N VAL A 423 -10.40 -0.22 -3.88
CA VAL A 423 -9.75 0.12 -2.62
C VAL A 423 -9.10 -1.12 -2.04
N HIS A 424 -7.79 -1.10 -1.85
CA HIS A 424 -7.08 -2.11 -1.09
C HIS A 424 -6.97 -1.65 0.37
N VAL A 425 -7.31 -2.53 1.31
CA VAL A 425 -7.17 -2.24 2.74
C VAL A 425 -6.07 -3.14 3.28
N TYR A 426 -4.97 -2.53 3.74
CA TYR A 426 -3.86 -3.21 4.38
C TYR A 426 -4.00 -3.09 5.88
N MET A 427 -3.83 -4.20 6.60
CA MET A 427 -4.12 -4.30 8.03
C MET A 427 -2.89 -4.75 8.80
N SER A 428 -2.67 -4.22 10.01
CA SER A 428 -1.67 -4.76 10.92
C SER A 428 -2.00 -4.43 12.38
N TYR A 429 -1.66 -5.36 13.28
CA TYR A 429 -1.67 -5.13 14.73
C TYR A 429 -0.28 -4.73 15.28
N ASP A 430 0.76 -4.87 14.45
CA ASP A 430 2.17 -4.69 14.85
C ASP A 430 2.79 -3.46 14.19
N ASN A 431 2.34 -3.12 12.98
CA ASN A 431 2.80 -1.97 12.23
C ASN A 431 1.74 -0.85 12.25
N PRO A 432 2.04 0.35 12.80
CA PRO A 432 1.09 1.47 12.81
C PRO A 432 0.79 2.04 11.42
N HIS A 433 1.61 1.72 10.42
CA HIS A 433 1.46 2.19 9.03
C HIS A 433 1.49 1.00 8.05
N PRO A 434 0.46 0.14 8.04
CA PRO A 434 0.41 -0.98 7.11
C PRO A 434 0.42 -0.47 5.66
N SER A 435 1.01 -1.22 4.75
CA SER A 435 1.14 -0.82 3.35
C SER A 435 1.20 -2.04 2.44
N ALA A 436 1.28 -1.83 1.12
CA ALA A 436 1.51 -2.91 0.16
C ALA A 436 2.83 -3.67 0.37
N ALA A 437 3.79 -3.06 1.08
CA ALA A 437 5.07 -3.65 1.43
C ALA A 437 5.07 -4.38 2.78
N LEU A 438 4.25 -3.95 3.73
CA LEU A 438 4.29 -4.42 5.11
C LEU A 438 2.87 -4.49 5.71
N TYR A 439 2.30 -5.69 5.81
CA TYR A 439 0.94 -5.91 6.32
C TYR A 439 0.76 -7.30 6.92
N SER A 440 -0.15 -7.43 7.87
CA SER A 440 -0.57 -8.71 8.46
C SER A 440 -1.70 -9.34 7.66
N ASP A 441 -2.62 -8.54 7.13
CA ASP A 441 -3.75 -8.99 6.31
C ASP A 441 -4.12 -7.93 5.25
N LYS A 442 -4.83 -8.34 4.18
CA LYS A 442 -5.27 -7.47 3.09
C LYS A 442 -6.67 -7.87 2.63
N VAL A 443 -7.56 -6.89 2.49
CA VAL A 443 -8.82 -7.05 1.75
C VAL A 443 -8.89 -6.06 0.58
N THR A 444 -9.74 -6.35 -0.40
CA THR A 444 -10.00 -5.45 -1.53
C THR A 444 -11.49 -5.23 -1.67
N ALA A 445 -11.91 -3.97 -1.76
CA ALA A 445 -13.26 -3.57 -2.13
C ALA A 445 -13.25 -3.01 -3.55
N THR A 446 -14.26 -3.31 -4.34
CA THR A 446 -14.42 -2.78 -5.70
C THR A 446 -15.84 -2.30 -5.93
N ASP A 447 -16.04 -1.62 -7.06
CA ASP A 447 -17.37 -1.17 -7.46
C ASP A 447 -18.37 -2.34 -7.54
N GLY A 448 -19.47 -2.23 -6.78
CA GLY A 448 -20.49 -3.27 -6.61
C GLY A 448 -20.11 -4.44 -5.69
N HIS A 449 -18.88 -4.48 -5.17
CA HIS A 449 -18.39 -5.57 -4.32
C HIS A 449 -17.69 -5.00 -3.06
N PRO A 450 -18.45 -4.70 -2.01
CA PRO A 450 -17.89 -4.14 -0.79
C PRO A 450 -17.04 -5.14 -0.02
N ALA A 451 -16.03 -4.65 0.68
CA ALA A 451 -15.28 -5.45 1.64
C ALA A 451 -15.92 -5.36 3.02
N ILE A 452 -16.01 -6.48 3.73
CA ILE A 452 -16.53 -6.54 5.10
C ILE A 452 -15.49 -7.25 5.98
N LEU A 453 -15.13 -6.60 7.08
CA LEU A 453 -14.09 -7.01 8.01
C LEU A 453 -14.69 -7.15 9.39
N SER A 454 -14.61 -8.34 9.97
CA SER A 454 -14.90 -8.55 11.38
C SER A 454 -13.64 -8.27 12.19
N LEU A 455 -13.73 -7.42 13.22
CA LEU A 455 -12.59 -7.11 14.07
C LEU A 455 -12.48 -8.12 15.19
N GLU A 456 -11.28 -8.68 15.37
CA GLU A 456 -11.00 -9.59 16.47
C GLU A 456 -10.55 -8.81 17.71
N LYS A 457 -11.03 -9.23 18.89
CA LYS A 457 -10.54 -8.69 20.16
C LYS A 457 -9.14 -9.24 20.43
N THR A 458 -8.15 -8.36 20.48
CA THR A 458 -6.80 -8.73 20.90
C THR A 458 -6.77 -8.92 22.43
N VAL A 459 -6.12 -9.99 22.90
CA VAL A 459 -6.05 -10.30 24.34
C VAL A 459 -5.20 -9.27 25.10
N ASP A 460 -4.27 -8.63 24.40
CA ASP A 460 -3.27 -7.71 24.94
C ASP A 460 -3.65 -6.22 24.77
N GLY A 461 -4.84 -5.91 24.29
CA GLY A 461 -5.27 -4.50 24.16
C GLY A 461 -4.82 -3.81 22.88
N ARG A 462 -4.03 -4.46 22.01
CA ARG A 462 -3.45 -3.79 20.83
C ARG A 462 -4.53 -3.31 19.85
N PRO A 463 -4.43 -2.06 19.35
CA PRO A 463 -5.31 -1.57 18.30
C PRO A 463 -5.02 -2.25 16.95
N LEU A 464 -6.03 -2.31 16.08
CA LEU A 464 -5.85 -2.63 14.67
C LEU A 464 -5.55 -1.34 13.90
N TYR A 465 -4.45 -1.33 13.14
CA TYR A 465 -4.12 -0.30 12.18
C TYR A 465 -4.56 -0.74 10.77
N MET A 466 -5.14 0.19 10.01
CA MET A 466 -5.56 -0.05 8.63
C MET A 466 -5.10 1.08 7.71
N SER A 467 -4.71 0.75 6.49
CA SER A 467 -4.40 1.70 5.41
C SER A 467 -5.27 1.41 4.20
N PHE A 468 -6.14 2.35 3.81
CA PHE A 468 -7.00 2.24 2.64
C PHE A 468 -6.31 2.87 1.45
N VAL A 469 -5.96 2.13 0.41
CA VAL A 469 -5.28 2.58 -0.81
C VAL A 469 -6.29 2.51 -1.96
N GLY A 470 -6.86 3.66 -2.30
CA GLY A 470 -7.93 3.78 -3.30
C GLY A 470 -7.44 4.27 -4.66
N THR A 471 -7.92 3.65 -5.74
CA THR A 471 -7.62 4.01 -7.13
C THR A 471 -8.92 4.17 -7.94
N HIS A 472 -9.03 5.27 -8.67
CA HIS A 472 -10.12 5.52 -9.62
C HIS A 472 -10.06 4.55 -10.80
N LEU A 473 -11.21 4.14 -11.37
CA LEU A 473 -11.23 3.37 -12.62
C LEU A 473 -10.58 4.16 -13.78
N PRO A 474 -10.06 3.52 -14.85
CA PRO A 474 -9.56 4.24 -16.01
C PRO A 474 -10.65 5.10 -16.63
N THR A 475 -10.26 6.22 -17.23
CA THR A 475 -11.17 7.17 -17.88
C THR A 475 -12.11 6.49 -18.87
N GLU A 476 -11.65 5.46 -19.57
CA GLU A 476 -12.43 4.70 -20.55
C GLU A 476 -13.50 3.81 -19.91
N ALA A 477 -13.16 3.09 -18.82
CA ALA A 477 -14.12 2.28 -18.07
C ALA A 477 -15.10 3.14 -17.25
N ALA A 478 -14.60 4.25 -16.70
CA ALA A 478 -15.43 5.25 -16.01
C ALA A 478 -16.43 5.91 -16.97
N GLY A 479 -16.01 6.19 -18.21
CA GLY A 479 -16.87 6.71 -19.27
C GLY A 479 -17.98 5.74 -19.68
N LEU A 480 -17.68 4.44 -19.76
CA LEU A 480 -18.68 3.39 -20.05
C LEU A 480 -19.73 3.22 -18.95
N LYS A 481 -19.37 3.49 -17.69
CA LYS A 481 -20.29 3.44 -16.54
C LYS A 481 -20.97 4.77 -16.21
N ASN A 482 -20.74 5.84 -16.98
CA ASN A 482 -21.19 7.20 -16.64
C ASN A 482 -20.81 7.60 -15.20
N CYS A 483 -19.59 7.29 -14.78
CA CYS A 483 -19.07 7.66 -13.46
C CYS A 483 -18.70 9.16 -13.44
N SER A 484 -19.59 10.01 -12.92
CA SER A 484 -19.27 11.43 -12.67
C SER A 484 -18.44 11.63 -11.38
N ASP A 485 -18.62 10.75 -10.38
CA ASP A 485 -18.06 10.91 -9.04
C ASP A 485 -17.57 9.56 -8.47
N ALA A 486 -16.26 9.30 -8.51
CA ALA A 486 -15.69 8.13 -7.84
C ALA A 486 -15.37 8.43 -6.37
N HIS A 487 -15.81 7.55 -5.49
CA HIS A 487 -15.64 7.70 -4.05
C HIS A 487 -15.71 6.33 -3.38
N PHE A 488 -15.21 6.23 -2.16
CA PHE A 488 -15.47 5.09 -1.30
C PHE A 488 -15.95 5.57 0.06
N ASN A 489 -16.84 4.78 0.67
CA ASN A 489 -17.25 4.99 2.04
C ASN A 489 -16.77 3.83 2.93
N THR A 490 -16.41 4.19 4.17
CA THR A 490 -16.05 3.24 5.21
C THR A 490 -17.06 3.38 6.33
N THR A 491 -17.81 2.33 6.60
CA THR A 491 -18.83 2.27 7.66
C THR A 491 -18.38 1.31 8.76
N ILE A 492 -18.49 1.71 10.02
CA ILE A 492 -18.19 0.83 11.16
C ILE A 492 -19.43 0.67 12.00
N ILE A 493 -19.79 -0.59 12.23
CA ILE A 493 -21.01 -1.00 12.90
C ILE A 493 -20.62 -1.74 14.18
N SER A 494 -21.12 -1.23 15.31
CA SER A 494 -21.03 -1.91 16.60
C SER A 494 -22.26 -2.79 16.78
N VAL A 495 -22.06 -4.11 16.86
CA VAL A 495 -23.10 -5.12 17.03
C VAL A 495 -23.05 -5.63 18.47
N ASN A 496 -24.07 -5.27 19.27
CA ASN A 496 -24.15 -5.61 20.69
C ASN A 496 -24.84 -6.97 20.88
N GLU A 497 -24.17 -7.96 21.47
CA GLU A 497 -24.69 -9.32 21.71
C GLU A 497 -25.83 -9.35 22.74
N SER A 498 -25.92 -8.37 23.65
CA SER A 498 -26.85 -8.41 24.80
C SER A 498 -28.08 -7.48 24.75
N GLY A 499 -28.27 -6.72 23.67
CA GLY A 499 -29.40 -5.77 23.55
C GLY A 499 -30.57 -6.25 22.69
N SER A 500 -30.41 -7.38 22.01
CA SER A 500 -31.47 -8.08 21.30
C SER A 500 -31.36 -9.53 21.74
N GLU A 501 -32.36 -10.06 22.43
CA GLU A 501 -32.39 -11.48 22.78
C GLU A 501 -32.57 -12.27 21.48
N ILE A 502 -31.48 -12.49 20.74
CA ILE A 502 -31.48 -13.29 19.51
C ILE A 502 -31.47 -14.74 19.98
N ILE A 503 -32.67 -15.30 20.08
CA ILE A 503 -32.88 -16.71 20.40
C ILE A 503 -32.88 -17.50 19.09
N CYS A 504 -31.90 -18.38 18.92
CA CYS A 504 -31.80 -19.24 17.75
C CYS A 504 -32.71 -20.46 17.94
N ARG A 505 -33.67 -20.65 17.02
CA ARG A 505 -34.61 -21.77 17.07
C ARG A 505 -34.13 -22.91 16.17
N GLN A 506 -33.68 -24.01 16.78
CA GLN A 506 -33.23 -25.21 16.05
C GLN A 506 -34.18 -26.38 16.33
N ASN A 507 -34.74 -26.97 15.27
CA ASN A 507 -35.74 -28.05 15.36
C ASN A 507 -36.95 -27.69 16.25
N GLY A 508 -37.36 -26.42 16.26
CA GLY A 508 -38.52 -25.95 17.01
C GLY A 508 -38.26 -25.62 18.49
N HIS A 509 -37.02 -25.73 18.97
CA HIS A 509 -36.64 -25.36 20.34
C HIS A 509 -35.72 -24.14 20.36
N ASP A 510 -35.96 -23.30 21.36
CA ASP A 510 -35.25 -22.04 21.60
C ASP A 510 -33.93 -22.31 22.34
N ARG A 511 -32.81 -21.80 21.81
CA ARG A 511 -31.48 -21.85 22.44
C ARG A 511 -30.69 -20.56 22.21
N GLU A 512 -29.66 -20.34 23.03
CA GLU A 512 -28.65 -19.30 22.79
C GLU A 512 -27.93 -19.54 21.46
N CYS A 513 -27.69 -18.46 20.71
CA CYS A 513 -26.97 -18.50 19.44
C CYS A 513 -25.47 -18.69 19.64
N THR A 514 -24.84 -19.46 18.77
CA THR A 514 -23.39 -19.72 18.72
C THR A 514 -22.71 -18.87 17.66
N LYS A 515 -21.38 -18.75 17.69
CA LYS A 515 -20.57 -18.06 16.66
C LYS A 515 -20.89 -18.55 15.23
N THR A 516 -21.27 -19.81 15.06
CA THR A 516 -21.67 -20.39 13.78
C THR A 516 -23.08 -19.98 13.34
N ASP A 517 -24.00 -19.68 14.26
CA ASP A 517 -25.36 -19.23 13.93
C ASP A 517 -25.34 -17.81 13.36
N PHE A 518 -24.45 -16.95 13.85
CA PHE A 518 -24.22 -15.62 13.27
C PHE A 518 -23.63 -15.69 11.86
N LEU A 519 -22.80 -16.69 11.58
CA LEU A 519 -22.21 -16.93 10.26
C LEU A 519 -23.22 -17.54 9.26
N LEU A 520 -24.33 -18.15 9.72
CA LEU A 520 -25.28 -18.90 8.90
C LEU A 520 -26.67 -18.24 8.76
N HIS A 521 -26.95 -17.14 9.47
CA HIS A 521 -28.30 -16.56 9.48
C HIS A 521 -28.64 -15.84 8.15
N GLU A 522 -29.72 -16.27 7.48
CA GLU A 522 -30.13 -15.77 6.15
C GLU A 522 -30.28 -14.24 6.03
N LYS A 523 -30.55 -13.51 7.13
CA LYS A 523 -30.65 -12.05 7.10
C LYS A 523 -29.29 -11.35 6.95
N TYR A 524 -28.21 -12.01 7.38
CA TYR A 524 -26.83 -11.56 7.19
C TYR A 524 -26.14 -12.28 6.03
N LYS A 525 -26.77 -13.25 5.38
CA LYS A 525 -26.24 -13.94 4.21
C LYS A 525 -26.07 -13.01 2.99
N HIS A 526 -26.78 -11.88 2.96
CA HIS A 526 -26.55 -10.81 2.00
C HIS A 526 -25.36 -9.88 2.36
N TYR A 527 -24.83 -9.96 3.59
CA TYR A 527 -23.74 -9.12 4.08
C TYR A 527 -22.51 -9.88 4.60
N LEU A 528 -22.57 -11.20 4.84
CA LEU A 528 -21.46 -12.00 5.38
C LEU A 528 -21.22 -13.31 4.60
N CYS A 529 -21.80 -13.42 3.40
CA CYS A 529 -21.35 -14.34 2.36
C CYS A 529 -20.98 -13.55 1.08
N SER A 530 -19.94 -12.72 1.19
CA SER A 530 -18.98 -12.53 0.09
C SER A 530 -17.52 -12.69 0.56
N SER A 531 -17.30 -13.29 1.74
CA SER A 531 -15.97 -13.66 2.24
C SER A 531 -15.80 -15.17 2.39
N THR A 532 -16.07 -15.88 1.30
CA THR A 532 -15.17 -16.95 0.85
C THR A 532 -14.95 -16.68 -0.62
N THR A 533 -13.91 -15.90 -0.94
CA THR A 533 -13.34 -15.78 -2.30
C THR A 533 -14.40 -15.75 -3.40
N ASP A 534 -15.21 -14.69 -3.45
CA ASP A 534 -16.10 -14.52 -4.59
C ASP A 534 -15.36 -13.75 -5.69
N GLU A 535 -14.50 -14.53 -6.35
CA GLU A 535 -14.02 -14.31 -7.70
C GLU A 535 -15.18 -14.49 -8.71
N THR A 536 -16.33 -13.85 -8.46
CA THR A 536 -17.50 -13.85 -9.36
C THR A 536 -17.31 -12.97 -10.60
N ALA A 537 -16.15 -12.33 -10.71
CA ALA A 537 -15.66 -11.77 -11.97
C ALA A 537 -14.96 -12.80 -12.86
N ILE A 538 -14.74 -14.04 -12.38
CA ILE A 538 -14.24 -15.12 -13.23
C ILE A 538 -15.43 -15.74 -13.96
N PRO A 539 -15.44 -15.69 -15.31
CA PRO A 539 -16.44 -16.41 -16.09
C PRO A 539 -16.41 -17.88 -15.69
N ASN A 540 -17.54 -18.43 -15.23
CA ASN A 540 -17.62 -19.83 -14.83
C ASN A 540 -17.23 -20.73 -16.02
N PRO A 541 -16.06 -21.37 -16.00
CA PRO A 541 -15.58 -22.17 -17.13
C PRO A 541 -16.27 -23.55 -17.19
N CYS A 542 -17.09 -23.89 -16.19
CA CYS A 542 -17.83 -25.15 -16.09
C CYS A 542 -19.07 -25.15 -16.98
N THR A 543 -18.87 -24.97 -18.29
CA THR A 543 -19.93 -25.03 -19.30
C THR A 543 -20.35 -26.49 -19.56
N GLU A 544 -21.54 -26.68 -20.14
CA GLU A 544 -21.99 -28.00 -20.61
C GLU A 544 -20.98 -28.65 -21.59
N GLU A 545 -20.30 -27.83 -22.38
CA GLU A 545 -19.29 -28.29 -23.34
C GLU A 545 -17.99 -28.73 -22.65
N ALA A 546 -17.50 -27.97 -21.67
CA ALA A 546 -16.34 -28.35 -20.87
C ALA A 546 -16.53 -29.69 -20.15
N ILE A 547 -17.73 -29.91 -19.59
CA ILE A 547 -18.05 -31.16 -18.87
C ILE A 547 -18.16 -32.35 -19.84
N ARG A 548 -18.74 -32.15 -21.04
CA ARG A 548 -18.78 -33.20 -22.09
C ARG A 548 -17.38 -33.58 -22.59
N ASN A 549 -16.45 -32.63 -22.61
CA ASN A 549 -15.06 -32.84 -23.01
C ASN A 549 -14.17 -33.29 -21.84
N ASN A 550 -14.74 -33.61 -20.67
CA ASN A 550 -14.05 -34.05 -19.46
C ASN A 550 -13.01 -33.05 -18.91
N GLN A 551 -13.19 -31.75 -19.20
CA GLN A 551 -12.36 -30.66 -18.71
C GLN A 551 -12.93 -30.14 -17.38
N LEU A 552 -12.53 -30.79 -16.28
CA LEU A 552 -13.06 -30.51 -14.95
C LEU A 552 -12.17 -29.57 -14.11
N PHE A 553 -11.03 -29.12 -14.64
CA PHE A 553 -10.07 -28.32 -13.88
C PHE A 553 -9.42 -27.22 -14.74
N PHE A 554 -9.52 -25.97 -14.30
CA PHE A 554 -9.07 -24.77 -15.01
C PHE A 554 -8.10 -23.95 -14.14
N PRO A 555 -7.13 -23.23 -14.74
CA PRO A 555 -6.27 -22.34 -13.98
C PRO A 555 -7.06 -21.16 -13.41
N HIS A 556 -6.65 -20.70 -12.22
CA HIS A 556 -7.21 -19.49 -11.66
C HIS A 556 -6.55 -18.25 -12.31
N PRO A 557 -7.32 -17.28 -12.85
CA PRO A 557 -6.83 -16.21 -13.72
C PRO A 557 -5.93 -15.17 -13.04
N TYR A 558 -5.95 -15.09 -11.70
CA TYR A 558 -5.21 -14.07 -10.96
C TYR A 558 -4.25 -14.62 -9.88
N ASP A 559 -4.22 -15.94 -9.68
CA ASP A 559 -3.49 -16.57 -8.58
C ASP A 559 -3.11 -18.01 -8.95
N TYR A 560 -1.84 -18.19 -9.32
CA TYR A 560 -1.29 -19.48 -9.76
C TYR A 560 -1.17 -20.52 -8.65
N THR A 561 -1.40 -20.12 -7.40
CA THR A 561 -1.48 -21.06 -6.27
C THR A 561 -2.88 -21.63 -6.11
N LYS A 562 -3.83 -21.24 -6.96
CA LYS A 562 -5.22 -21.73 -6.99
C LYS A 562 -5.60 -22.29 -8.36
N PHE A 563 -6.69 -23.04 -8.40
CA PHE A 563 -7.31 -23.54 -9.61
C PHE A 563 -8.82 -23.70 -9.44
N ILE A 564 -9.54 -23.72 -10.54
CA ILE A 564 -10.98 -23.88 -10.57
C ILE A 564 -11.28 -25.36 -10.87
N LYS A 565 -12.14 -25.97 -10.08
CA LYS A 565 -12.63 -27.33 -10.26
C LYS A 565 -14.12 -27.28 -10.60
N CYS A 566 -14.56 -28.07 -11.58
CA CYS A 566 -15.96 -28.20 -11.96
C CYS A 566 -16.58 -29.47 -11.40
N ASP A 567 -17.86 -29.41 -11.03
CA ASP A 567 -18.69 -30.60 -10.86
C ASP A 567 -19.58 -30.87 -12.08
N TYR A 568 -20.20 -32.05 -12.11
CA TYR A 568 -21.12 -32.46 -13.16
C TYR A 568 -22.47 -31.70 -13.13
N HIS A 569 -22.66 -30.76 -12.20
CA HIS A 569 -23.82 -29.87 -12.11
C HIS A 569 -23.47 -28.43 -12.52
N HIS A 570 -22.35 -28.23 -13.23
CA HIS A 570 -21.92 -26.96 -13.82
C HIS A 570 -21.51 -25.92 -12.78
N LYS A 571 -21.22 -26.33 -11.54
CA LYS A 571 -20.69 -25.45 -10.50
C LYS A 571 -19.18 -25.45 -10.51
N MET A 572 -18.61 -24.26 -10.42
CA MET A 572 -17.18 -24.05 -10.21
C MET A 572 -16.84 -23.97 -8.72
N TYR A 573 -15.67 -24.50 -8.38
CA TYR A 573 -15.08 -24.49 -7.04
C TYR A 573 -13.63 -24.04 -7.16
N ILE A 574 -13.30 -22.85 -6.65
CA ILE A 574 -11.90 -22.42 -6.58
C ILE A 574 -11.21 -23.17 -5.44
N THR A 575 -10.07 -23.77 -5.75
CA THR A 575 -9.34 -24.72 -4.91
C THR A 575 -7.90 -24.26 -4.78
N GLN A 576 -7.42 -24.15 -3.55
CA GLN A 576 -6.04 -23.77 -3.22
C GLN A 576 -5.10 -24.98 -3.35
N CYS A 577 -3.93 -24.77 -3.96
CA CYS A 577 -2.85 -25.75 -3.98
C CYS A 577 -2.15 -25.86 -2.62
N PRO A 578 -1.57 -27.03 -2.28
CA PRO A 578 -0.72 -27.18 -1.10
C PRO A 578 0.38 -26.11 -1.03
N LYS A 579 0.77 -25.74 0.19
CA LYS A 579 1.71 -24.64 0.45
C LYS A 579 3.04 -24.85 -0.30
N GLY A 580 3.41 -23.89 -1.14
CA GLY A 580 4.63 -23.94 -1.96
C GLY A 580 4.45 -24.57 -3.35
N GLU A 581 3.23 -25.00 -3.70
CA GLU A 581 2.90 -25.56 -5.00
C GLU A 581 2.05 -24.59 -5.83
N ARG A 582 2.11 -24.76 -7.16
CA ARG A 582 1.30 -24.02 -8.12
C ARG A 582 0.48 -24.99 -8.95
N TYR A 583 -0.70 -24.57 -9.40
CA TYR A 583 -1.54 -25.40 -10.24
C TYR A 583 -0.91 -25.57 -11.63
N GLN A 584 -0.76 -26.81 -12.06
CA GLN A 584 -0.20 -27.18 -13.35
C GLN A 584 -1.32 -27.67 -14.26
N GLN A 585 -1.70 -26.84 -15.23
CA GLN A 585 -2.82 -27.11 -16.12
C GLN A 585 -2.63 -28.40 -16.94
N GLY A 586 -1.39 -28.76 -17.29
CA GLY A 586 -1.09 -29.97 -18.08
C GLY A 586 -1.26 -31.29 -17.32
N SER A 587 -1.15 -31.29 -15.98
CA SER A 587 -1.34 -32.49 -15.15
C SER A 587 -2.65 -32.47 -14.37
N HIS A 588 -3.42 -31.37 -14.47
CA HIS A 588 -4.60 -31.10 -13.65
C HIS A 588 -4.34 -31.30 -12.14
N SER A 589 -3.13 -30.95 -11.68
CA SER A 589 -2.67 -31.16 -10.30
C SER A 589 -1.81 -30.00 -9.81
N CYS A 590 -1.63 -29.91 -8.49
CA CYS A 590 -0.65 -29.01 -7.90
C CYS A 590 0.75 -29.65 -7.93
N GLY A 591 1.79 -28.85 -8.13
CA GLY A 591 3.18 -29.30 -8.14
C GLY A 591 4.17 -28.22 -7.73
N SER A 592 5.34 -28.63 -7.23
CA SER A 592 6.41 -27.74 -6.76
C SER A 592 7.28 -27.26 -7.94
N THR A 593 7.53 -25.96 -8.04
CA THR A 593 8.40 -25.36 -9.06
C THR A 593 9.85 -25.30 -8.59
N THR A 594 10.65 -26.31 -8.94
CA THR A 594 12.13 -26.20 -9.06
C THR A 594 12.57 -25.81 -10.47
N ALA A 595 11.69 -25.15 -11.24
CA ALA A 595 12.04 -24.58 -12.54
C ALA A 595 11.86 -23.06 -12.49
N THR A 596 12.98 -22.37 -12.61
CA THR A 596 13.12 -20.94 -12.88
C THR A 596 12.30 -20.57 -14.12
N VAL A 597 11.16 -19.92 -13.92
CA VAL A 597 10.52 -19.09 -14.94
C VAL A 597 10.42 -17.70 -14.32
N THR A 598 11.26 -16.81 -14.83
CA THR A 598 11.28 -15.38 -14.59
C THR A 598 9.87 -14.81 -14.79
N GLY A 599 9.27 -14.33 -13.71
CA GLY A 599 7.98 -13.63 -13.73
C GLY A 599 8.12 -12.17 -14.12
N ASP A 600 8.73 -11.90 -15.27
CA ASP A 600 8.68 -10.58 -15.89
C ASP A 600 7.67 -10.63 -17.04
N LYS A 601 6.63 -9.79 -16.96
CA LYS A 601 5.73 -9.53 -18.10
C LYS A 601 6.59 -8.89 -19.20
N ALA A 602 7.00 -9.66 -20.20
CA ALA A 602 7.71 -9.11 -21.35
C ALA A 602 6.74 -8.18 -22.11
N PRO A 603 7.01 -6.87 -22.21
CA PRO A 603 6.20 -5.98 -23.03
C PRO A 603 6.22 -6.42 -24.50
N LEU A 604 5.21 -6.02 -25.26
CA LEU A 604 5.20 -6.25 -26.71
C LEU A 604 6.44 -5.62 -27.35
N ASP A 605 7.03 -6.34 -28.31
CA ASP A 605 8.05 -5.76 -29.17
C ASP A 605 7.48 -4.54 -29.94
N PRO A 606 8.24 -3.46 -30.19
CA PRO A 606 7.72 -2.22 -30.78
C PRO A 606 7.07 -2.35 -32.17
N ASP A 607 7.39 -3.42 -32.89
CA ASP A 607 6.91 -3.76 -34.23
C ASP A 607 5.70 -4.73 -34.22
N VAL A 608 5.25 -5.17 -33.04
CA VAL A 608 4.04 -6.00 -32.89
C VAL A 608 2.86 -5.09 -32.52
N THR A 609 1.84 -5.06 -33.39
CA THR A 609 0.63 -4.27 -33.15
C THR A 609 -0.12 -4.82 -31.93
N ASN A 610 -0.47 -3.97 -30.97
CA ASN A 610 -1.23 -4.37 -29.78
C ASN A 610 -2.66 -4.79 -30.16
N PRO A 611 -3.03 -6.09 -30.03
CA PRO A 611 -4.34 -6.58 -30.40
C PRO A 611 -5.41 -6.35 -29.32
N CYS A 612 -5.01 -5.92 -28.11
CA CYS A 612 -5.91 -5.59 -27.00
C CYS A 612 -6.67 -4.30 -27.31
N THR A 613 -7.71 -4.41 -28.12
CA THR A 613 -8.63 -3.32 -28.46
C THR A 613 -9.91 -3.42 -27.65
N THR A 614 -10.61 -2.30 -27.51
CA THR A 614 -11.91 -2.24 -26.86
C THR A 614 -12.95 -3.15 -27.52
N GLN A 615 -12.85 -3.33 -28.83
CA GLN A 615 -13.73 -4.23 -29.60
C GLN A 615 -13.44 -5.72 -29.31
N ALA A 616 -12.18 -6.06 -29.08
CA ALA A 616 -11.77 -7.43 -28.74
C ALA A 616 -12.18 -7.81 -27.30
N LEU A 617 -12.00 -6.89 -26.35
CA LEU A 617 -12.50 -7.06 -24.97
C LEU A 617 -14.03 -7.15 -24.91
N ALA A 618 -14.75 -6.33 -25.67
CA ALA A 618 -16.22 -6.41 -25.77
C ALA A 618 -16.71 -7.74 -26.36
N SER A 619 -15.85 -8.42 -27.12
CA SER A 619 -16.10 -9.74 -27.70
C SER A 619 -15.54 -10.89 -26.84
N ASN A 620 -15.05 -10.58 -25.63
CA ASN A 620 -14.47 -11.52 -24.67
C ASN A 620 -13.18 -12.22 -25.18
N GLU A 621 -12.42 -11.56 -26.05
CA GLU A 621 -11.13 -12.02 -26.56
C GLU A 621 -9.98 -11.38 -25.76
N TYR A 622 -9.34 -12.19 -24.90
CA TYR A 622 -8.25 -11.75 -24.03
C TYR A 622 -6.88 -12.30 -24.45
N PHE A 623 -6.83 -13.16 -25.46
CA PHE A 623 -5.60 -13.84 -25.83
C PHE A 623 -5.43 -13.86 -27.35
N PHE A 624 -4.25 -13.50 -27.81
CA PHE A 624 -3.94 -13.35 -29.24
C PHE A 624 -2.64 -14.06 -29.59
N ALA A 625 -2.53 -14.52 -30.84
CA ALA A 625 -1.33 -15.17 -31.31
C ALA A 625 -0.16 -14.18 -31.32
N TYR A 626 1.00 -14.61 -30.83
CA TYR A 626 2.22 -13.83 -30.95
C TYR A 626 2.88 -14.15 -32.29
N SER A 627 2.94 -13.17 -33.19
CA SER A 627 3.33 -13.37 -34.60
C SER A 627 4.79 -13.81 -34.80
N LYS A 628 5.66 -13.60 -33.81
CA LYS A 628 7.09 -13.92 -33.93
C LYS A 628 7.50 -15.28 -33.38
N ASP A 629 6.69 -15.88 -32.53
CA ASP A 629 7.04 -17.13 -31.83
C ASP A 629 5.76 -17.88 -31.44
N HIS A 630 5.48 -18.99 -32.14
CA HIS A 630 4.29 -19.82 -31.91
C HIS A 630 4.32 -20.55 -30.57
N THR A 631 5.44 -20.57 -29.86
CA THR A 631 5.52 -21.04 -28.48
C THR A 631 5.12 -19.94 -27.49
N LYS A 632 4.62 -18.79 -27.97
CA LYS A 632 4.18 -17.66 -27.16
C LYS A 632 2.85 -17.10 -27.64
N PHE A 633 2.21 -16.31 -26.80
CA PHE A 633 0.97 -15.61 -27.08
C PHE A 633 0.92 -14.27 -26.36
N ILE A 634 0.03 -13.39 -26.82
CA ILE A 634 -0.23 -12.09 -26.24
C ILE A 634 -1.42 -12.24 -25.29
N HIS A 635 -1.26 -11.80 -24.05
CA HIS A 635 -2.33 -11.75 -23.06
C HIS A 635 -2.75 -10.29 -22.85
N CYS A 636 -4.05 -10.05 -22.97
CA CYS A 636 -4.72 -8.80 -22.69
C CYS A 636 -5.36 -8.82 -21.30
N ASP A 637 -5.24 -7.72 -20.57
CA ASP A 637 -6.13 -7.47 -19.45
C ASP A 637 -7.30 -6.57 -19.85
N VAL A 638 -8.24 -6.39 -18.92
CA VAL A 638 -9.38 -5.46 -19.06
C VAL A 638 -8.96 -3.98 -19.15
N TRP A 639 -7.66 -3.69 -19.13
CA TRP A 639 -7.05 -2.36 -19.18
C TRP A 639 -6.28 -2.11 -20.49
N LEU A 640 -6.48 -2.95 -21.52
CA LEU A 640 -5.84 -2.89 -22.84
C LEU A 640 -4.32 -3.11 -22.81
N ASN A 641 -3.75 -3.53 -21.67
CA ASN A 641 -2.34 -3.87 -21.61
C ASN A 641 -2.12 -5.22 -22.28
N ALA A 642 -1.09 -5.30 -23.11
CA ALA A 642 -0.62 -6.51 -23.74
C ALA A 642 0.75 -6.90 -23.22
N TRP A 643 0.94 -8.18 -22.93
CA TRP A 643 2.29 -8.73 -22.70
C TRP A 643 2.43 -10.12 -23.34
N VAL A 644 3.66 -10.46 -23.68
CA VAL A 644 3.99 -11.75 -24.28
C VAL A 644 4.15 -12.79 -23.17
N THR A 645 3.47 -13.91 -23.34
CA THR A 645 3.46 -15.06 -22.42
C THR A 645 3.91 -16.31 -23.17
N SER A 646 4.85 -17.06 -22.60
CA SER A 646 5.28 -18.33 -23.19
C SER A 646 4.33 -19.46 -22.87
N CYS A 647 4.03 -20.28 -23.87
CA CYS A 647 3.49 -21.62 -23.69
C CYS A 647 4.49 -22.49 -22.91
N PRO A 648 3.99 -23.49 -22.15
CA PRO A 648 4.84 -24.50 -21.52
C PRO A 648 5.75 -25.21 -22.54
N PRO A 649 6.90 -25.76 -22.09
CA PRO A 649 7.81 -26.47 -22.98
C PRO A 649 7.11 -27.55 -23.81
N SER A 650 7.40 -27.59 -25.11
CA SER A 650 6.81 -28.51 -26.09
C SER A 650 5.34 -28.26 -26.46
N LEU A 651 4.77 -27.12 -26.08
CA LEU A 651 3.43 -26.68 -26.47
C LEU A 651 3.51 -25.42 -27.36
N VAL A 652 2.52 -25.25 -28.25
CA VAL A 652 2.35 -24.08 -29.12
C VAL A 652 0.98 -23.44 -28.92
N TRP A 653 0.89 -22.13 -29.11
CA TRP A 653 -0.35 -21.38 -28.97
C TRP A 653 -1.33 -21.67 -30.11
N ASN A 654 -2.58 -22.00 -29.77
CA ASN A 654 -3.66 -22.15 -30.74
C ASN A 654 -4.73 -21.07 -30.51
N GLN A 655 -4.89 -20.19 -31.51
CA GLN A 655 -5.82 -19.07 -31.45
C GLN A 655 -7.30 -19.48 -31.47
N GLN A 656 -7.67 -20.59 -32.11
CA GLN A 656 -9.09 -21.00 -32.17
C GLN A 656 -9.58 -21.55 -30.82
N SER A 657 -8.69 -22.20 -30.07
CA SER A 657 -9.00 -22.76 -28.75
C SER A 657 -8.58 -21.87 -27.57
N HIS A 658 -7.98 -20.71 -27.83
CA HIS A 658 -7.38 -19.81 -26.83
C HIS A 658 -6.55 -20.53 -25.76
N THR A 659 -5.73 -21.50 -26.17
CA THR A 659 -4.89 -22.28 -25.25
C THR A 659 -3.62 -22.77 -25.93
N CYS A 660 -2.58 -23.03 -25.14
CA CYS A 660 -1.42 -23.78 -25.59
C CYS A 660 -1.79 -25.25 -25.70
N ILE A 661 -1.58 -25.83 -26.87
CA ILE A 661 -1.78 -27.26 -27.13
C ILE A 661 -0.43 -27.93 -27.27
N ALA A 662 -0.37 -29.25 -27.01
CA ALA A 662 0.78 -30.04 -27.46
C ALA A 662 1.06 -29.68 -28.90
N ASP A 663 2.34 -29.57 -29.26
CA ASP A 663 2.75 -29.41 -30.64
C ASP A 663 2.19 -30.59 -31.43
N GLN A 664 0.93 -30.43 -31.83
CA GLN A 664 0.29 -31.16 -32.87
C GLN A 664 0.75 -30.46 -34.14
N HIS A 665 2.06 -30.52 -34.41
CA HIS A 665 2.50 -31.52 -35.37
C HIS A 665 1.68 -32.81 -35.18
N HIS A 666 0.41 -32.76 -35.60
CA HIS A 666 0.01 -33.57 -36.72
C HIS A 666 1.30 -33.86 -37.49
N GLU A 667 1.59 -35.14 -37.67
CA GLU A 667 1.75 -35.57 -39.05
C GLU A 667 0.78 -34.71 -39.87
N ALA A 668 1.25 -33.56 -40.36
CA ALA A 668 0.73 -33.00 -41.58
C ALA A 668 1.00 -34.17 -42.49
N SER A 669 -0.04 -35.02 -42.63
CA SER A 669 -0.04 -36.14 -43.54
C SER A 669 0.59 -35.55 -44.78
N ASN A 670 1.78 -36.03 -45.14
CA ASN A 670 2.58 -35.40 -46.18
C ASN A 670 1.62 -35.05 -47.33
N PRO A 671 1.31 -33.76 -47.54
CA PRO A 671 0.24 -33.39 -48.46
C PRO A 671 0.69 -33.66 -49.89
N CYS A 672 1.94 -34.09 -50.10
CA CYS A 672 2.38 -34.67 -51.34
C CYS A 672 1.91 -36.13 -51.45
N THR A 673 0.63 -36.33 -51.75
CA THR A 673 0.12 -37.64 -52.20
C THR A 673 0.16 -37.73 -53.73
N GLN A 674 0.29 -38.94 -54.26
CA GLN A 674 0.27 -39.16 -55.71
C GLN A 674 -1.04 -38.65 -56.34
N GLU A 675 -2.16 -38.81 -55.64
CA GLU A 675 -3.48 -38.33 -56.07
C GLU A 675 -3.54 -36.81 -56.24
N GLN A 676 -2.88 -36.03 -55.38
CA GLN A 676 -2.89 -34.57 -55.48
C GLN A 676 -1.98 -34.06 -56.60
N LEU A 677 -0.82 -34.71 -56.83
CA LEU A 677 0.05 -34.41 -57.96
C LEU A 677 -0.62 -34.75 -59.30
N ASP A 678 -1.36 -35.86 -59.35
CA ASP A 678 -2.13 -36.25 -60.54
C ASP A 678 -3.26 -35.24 -60.84
N ASN A 679 -3.76 -34.55 -59.81
CA ASN A 679 -4.72 -33.44 -59.93
C ASN A 679 -4.06 -32.06 -60.16
N GLY A 680 -2.73 -32.01 -60.33
CA GLY A 680 -1.98 -30.77 -60.61
C GLY A 680 -1.79 -29.84 -59.40
N ILE A 681 -2.03 -30.33 -58.18
CA ILE A 681 -1.83 -29.56 -56.94
C ILE A 681 -0.42 -29.85 -56.43
N THR A 682 0.47 -28.86 -56.53
CA THR A 682 1.88 -28.99 -56.12
C THR A 682 2.24 -28.09 -54.95
N MET A 683 1.34 -27.24 -54.48
CA MET A 683 1.55 -26.30 -53.38
C MET A 683 0.39 -26.37 -52.38
N PHE A 684 0.71 -26.41 -51.08
CA PHE A 684 -0.27 -26.54 -50.01
C PHE A 684 -0.15 -25.42 -48.97
N PRO A 685 -1.24 -25.07 -48.28
CA PRO A 685 -1.23 -24.01 -47.27
C PRO A 685 -0.25 -24.35 -46.14
N HIS A 686 0.55 -23.36 -45.75
CA HIS A 686 1.35 -23.41 -44.53
C HIS A 686 0.63 -22.59 -43.42
N PRO A 687 0.82 -22.90 -42.13
CA PRO A 687 0.23 -22.11 -41.04
C PRO A 687 0.64 -20.62 -41.02
N ASP A 688 1.85 -20.32 -41.49
CA ASP A 688 2.26 -18.95 -41.85
C ASP A 688 1.69 -18.60 -43.22
N PRO A 689 0.78 -17.60 -43.34
CA PRO A 689 0.17 -17.23 -44.62
C PRO A 689 1.19 -16.66 -45.62
N HIS A 690 2.38 -16.25 -45.18
CA HIS A 690 3.48 -15.83 -46.05
C HIS A 690 4.39 -16.99 -46.49
N MET A 691 4.01 -18.23 -46.23
CA MET A 691 4.71 -19.42 -46.70
C MET A 691 3.73 -20.45 -47.28
N TYR A 692 4.26 -21.42 -48.01
CA TYR A 692 3.52 -22.57 -48.52
C TYR A 692 4.40 -23.81 -48.54
N ILE A 693 3.77 -24.98 -48.54
CA ILE A 693 4.46 -26.28 -48.66
C ILE A 693 4.51 -26.65 -50.14
N HIS A 694 5.69 -26.83 -50.71
CA HIS A 694 5.87 -27.26 -52.10
C HIS A 694 6.16 -28.77 -52.17
N CYS A 695 5.53 -29.44 -53.14
CA CYS A 695 5.71 -30.87 -53.43
C CYS A 695 6.49 -31.08 -54.73
N ASP A 696 7.48 -31.98 -54.73
CA ASP A 696 8.11 -32.46 -55.97
C ASP A 696 7.45 -33.74 -56.50
N SER A 697 7.88 -34.16 -57.70
CA SER A 697 7.47 -35.42 -58.34
C SER A 697 7.88 -36.69 -57.57
N GLY A 698 8.74 -36.57 -56.56
CA GLY A 698 9.18 -37.65 -55.68
C GLY A 698 8.38 -37.75 -54.38
N LEU A 699 7.29 -36.99 -54.23
CA LEU A 699 6.48 -36.86 -53.01
C LEU A 699 7.26 -36.26 -51.83
N ASN A 700 8.37 -35.57 -52.09
CA ASN A 700 9.08 -34.81 -51.05
C ASN A 700 8.42 -33.44 -50.87
N GLN A 701 8.36 -32.98 -49.63
CA GLN A 701 7.86 -31.65 -49.28
C GLN A 701 8.97 -30.75 -48.75
N TRP A 702 8.88 -29.45 -49.02
CA TRP A 702 9.62 -28.41 -48.31
C TRP A 702 8.78 -27.13 -48.19
N VAL A 703 9.13 -26.29 -47.23
CA VAL A 703 8.46 -24.99 -47.02
C VAL A 703 9.16 -23.92 -47.85
N GLN A 704 8.39 -23.07 -48.51
CA GLN A 704 8.87 -21.96 -49.33
C GLN A 704 8.12 -20.66 -48.98
N SER A 705 8.87 -19.57 -48.84
CA SER A 705 8.29 -18.26 -48.53
C SER A 705 7.71 -17.58 -49.78
N CYS A 706 6.60 -16.89 -49.59
CA CYS A 706 6.05 -15.94 -50.54
C CYS A 706 6.94 -14.69 -50.65
N VAL A 707 6.86 -13.99 -51.79
CA VAL A 707 7.60 -12.75 -52.00
C VAL A 707 7.03 -11.66 -51.09
N GLY A 708 7.88 -10.84 -50.47
CA GLY A 708 7.51 -9.92 -49.38
C GLY A 708 6.23 -9.11 -49.64
N GLY A 709 5.28 -9.20 -48.69
CA GLY A 709 3.96 -8.55 -48.73
C GLY A 709 2.86 -9.38 -49.43
N THR A 710 3.15 -10.62 -49.84
CA THR A 710 2.16 -11.54 -50.41
C THR A 710 1.87 -12.71 -49.47
N VAL A 711 0.65 -13.23 -49.56
CA VAL A 711 0.16 -14.42 -48.85
C VAL A 711 -0.19 -15.52 -49.85
N PHE A 712 -0.01 -16.78 -49.46
CA PHE A 712 -0.29 -17.92 -50.33
C PHE A 712 -1.80 -18.13 -50.49
N ASP A 713 -2.29 -18.10 -51.73
CA ASP A 713 -3.64 -18.52 -52.08
C ASP A 713 -3.62 -19.95 -52.62
N PHE A 714 -4.30 -20.85 -51.92
CA PHE A 714 -4.39 -22.26 -52.28
C PHE A 714 -5.22 -22.50 -53.54
N ALA A 715 -6.23 -21.67 -53.79
CA ALA A 715 -7.12 -21.82 -54.95
C ALA A 715 -6.37 -21.52 -56.26
N SER A 716 -5.54 -20.48 -56.26
CA SER A 716 -4.71 -20.12 -57.42
C SER A 716 -3.36 -20.82 -57.46
N GLN A 717 -2.95 -21.52 -56.39
CA GLN A 717 -1.62 -22.12 -56.22
C GLN A 717 -0.48 -21.08 -56.37
N THR A 718 -0.70 -19.83 -55.90
CA THR A 718 0.27 -18.73 -56.04
C THR A 718 0.24 -17.79 -54.83
N CYS A 719 1.33 -17.04 -54.62
CA CYS A 719 1.33 -15.93 -53.66
C CYS A 719 0.67 -14.68 -54.25
N VAL A 720 -0.29 -14.11 -53.54
CA VAL A 720 -1.09 -12.92 -53.92
C VAL A 720 -0.94 -11.81 -52.89
N TRP A 721 -1.12 -10.56 -53.28
CA TRP A 721 -1.07 -9.43 -52.32
C TRP A 721 -2.25 -9.52 -51.34
N GLU A 722 -2.01 -9.25 -50.04
CA GLU A 722 -3.03 -9.34 -48.97
C GLU A 722 -4.35 -8.61 -49.30
N ASN A 723 -4.27 -7.52 -50.07
CA ASN A 723 -5.43 -6.71 -50.46
C ASN A 723 -6.33 -7.36 -51.53
N ALA A 724 -5.95 -8.51 -52.08
CA ALA A 724 -6.69 -9.21 -53.14
C ALA A 724 -7.70 -10.26 -52.62
N LEU A 725 -7.67 -10.59 -51.32
CA LEU A 725 -8.54 -11.60 -50.69
C LEU A 725 -9.89 -11.06 -50.21
N SER A 726 -10.23 -9.81 -50.51
CA SER A 726 -11.50 -9.13 -50.13
C SER A 726 -12.48 -8.94 -51.29
N GLY A 727 -12.38 -9.79 -52.33
CA GLY A 727 -13.28 -9.80 -53.49
C GLY A 727 -14.31 -10.91 -53.46
#